data_AF-A0A2T4TUU7-F1
#
_entry.id   AF-A0A2T4TUU7-F1
#
_cell.length_a   1.000
_cell.length_b   1.000
_cell.length_c   1.000
_cell.angle_alpha   90.00
_cell.angle_beta   90.00
_cell.angle_gamma   90.00
#
_symmetry.space_group_name_H-M   'P 1'
#
loop_
_entity.id
_entity.type
_entity.pdbx_description
1 polymer ?
#
loop_
_entity_poly.entity_id
_entity_poly.type
_entity_poly.pdbx_seq_one_letter_code
_entity_poly.pdbx_strand_id
1 'polypeptide(L)'
;MPRRHPAPDAAARDAIVTRLDVSMLVEAGAGSGKTTSMARRMVAMIASGKCSVNQMAAITFTRKAAAELRGRFQVELEESLRTPTDQSIADRLSVALDHLEQLFAGTVHAFCGRLLRERPVEAHVATAFEEIDDDQDAIIRHQAWHDHITRLYSEDDPRLEKLREADVAPDDLEEAFAKVCVYPEVSFPFTDGHPPDPRPAGTALKKLLTSCTRYLPDSIPEETRCPLQHIILKLTRGLNVSDLSNPAKVARLLKPCKSCEKPTYKWWEPKTKDDAKAAHAVYESFRTETAEPYLTLWRTYLYGVALDVLLPAREVAAQARLRQGKLNYQDLLLKARDMLRDPTNTEVRRYFKTRFPYLFVDEFQDTDPIQAEVMLLLASDSDTETDWRCMRPRPGALFVVGDPKQSIYRFRRADIETYAHVRQLIEHGDGQIVELTKNFRSAGRVCDWVNETSKATFRETATPWQPAFSGLDPARSPGDPTLTGIRAMTVPDDTDYKNVPALEAATIARYIADAVGNGRTIEGYSARLTGSRPARYGDFLILTRIKRNIAVYASALEAMGIPCEVGGGGAFQRTGAMRMLMELLKALANPDDEVAVVAVLRGPLFGITDDDLYRHRSGGCQFRYLIPELDAVQGPVGTGLRLLASAYRLTRELPAASAVEQILEMTGLLVWAATGEDADTAAGNLYRATDRIRLCAQSGGAFADCVESLTADLDSGNLEALGLEPGRRDVVRLMNLHKAKGLEAPVVFLADPCSGSPERVDIRITRETSGPQGYLSIEKRVGDYGREVIAQPSNWKGHADQELEYLKAEEGRLRYVAATRAKNLLVIGRYRGKSLAKAPSPWKLFDEFLRDVPALEFQDPALPQTPPPPDLSPAARSAAQIDRQARFTAAAVPSYAVQAVTELSEPAQAIAGLAAPGKPPAPESPRTGNASPKGPAWGTLIHKMLEYAMREEGEMTDTALTGLASFLTADDPSLRGHLADAAAAVRSVMASEVWQRARSSSECHTEVPFTIEVPTNELPGQPPDAPPRTLLHGVIDLVYRVEGGWEIIDYKTDKDTEGLRKLPAEHRVQLGLYSRYWTAITGEAVARAGLALVRANKTVWLSYYREH
;
A
#
# COMPACT_ATOMS: atom_id res chain seq x y z
N MET A 1 45.54 7.29 -5.23
CA MET A 1 44.24 6.66 -5.60
C MET A 1 44.48 5.76 -6.81
N PRO A 2 44.08 4.46 -6.79
CA PRO A 2 44.14 3.64 -7.99
C PRO A 2 43.19 4.24 -9.02
N ARG A 3 43.63 4.42 -10.27
CA ARG A 3 42.80 4.90 -11.38
C ARG A 3 41.58 3.98 -11.49
N ARG A 4 40.38 4.49 -11.17
CA ARG A 4 39.12 3.77 -11.41
C ARG A 4 39.01 3.57 -12.93
N HIS A 5 39.09 2.32 -13.37
CA HIS A 5 38.71 1.99 -14.74
C HIS A 5 37.27 2.48 -14.97
N PRO A 6 36.96 3.11 -16.11
CA PRO A 6 35.58 3.47 -16.44
C PRO A 6 34.73 2.20 -16.40
N ALA A 7 33.53 2.31 -15.84
CA ALA A 7 32.60 1.19 -15.82
C ALA A 7 32.34 0.69 -17.25
N PRO A 8 32.14 -0.62 -17.47
CA PRO A 8 31.84 -1.15 -18.81
C PRO A 8 30.58 -0.53 -19.43
N ASP A 9 29.67 -0.01 -18.59
CA ASP A 9 28.47 0.72 -19.00
C ASP A 9 28.63 2.26 -18.96
N ALA A 10 29.85 2.80 -18.92
CA ALA A 10 30.08 4.25 -18.83
C ALA A 10 29.49 5.02 -20.02
N ALA A 11 29.71 4.54 -21.25
CA ALA A 11 29.16 5.16 -22.46
C ALA A 11 27.61 5.18 -22.45
N ALA A 12 27.00 4.11 -21.90
CA ALA A 12 25.56 4.01 -21.71
C ALA A 12 25.05 5.07 -20.72
N ARG A 13 25.74 5.25 -19.58
CA ARG A 13 25.41 6.28 -18.58
C ARG A 13 25.58 7.70 -19.13
N ASP A 14 26.63 7.95 -19.90
CA ASP A 14 26.86 9.24 -20.53
C ASP A 14 25.76 9.54 -21.57
N ALA A 15 25.33 8.55 -22.35
CA ALA A 15 24.23 8.70 -23.31
C ALA A 15 22.90 9.08 -22.62
N ILE A 16 22.61 8.52 -21.43
CA ILE A 16 21.39 8.84 -20.67
C ILE A 16 21.30 10.34 -20.33
N VAL A 17 22.43 10.98 -20.00
CA VAL A 17 22.49 12.38 -19.58
C VAL A 17 22.68 13.34 -20.76
N THR A 18 23.36 12.90 -21.83
CA THR A 18 23.71 13.77 -22.97
C THR A 18 22.71 13.70 -24.13
N ARG A 19 22.16 12.51 -24.45
CA ARG A 19 21.23 12.31 -25.58
C ARG A 19 19.79 12.54 -25.13
N LEU A 20 19.46 13.81 -24.94
CA LEU A 20 18.17 14.25 -24.42
C LEU A 20 17.06 14.33 -25.49
N ASP A 21 17.40 14.37 -26.78
CA ASP A 21 16.45 14.41 -27.91
C ASP A 21 15.98 13.02 -28.36
N VAL A 22 16.38 11.95 -27.67
CA VAL A 22 16.09 10.58 -28.11
C VAL A 22 15.26 9.89 -27.05
N SER A 23 14.16 9.27 -27.49
CA SER A 23 13.37 8.39 -26.62
C SER A 23 14.18 7.13 -26.33
N MET A 24 14.26 6.73 -25.08
CA MET A 24 15.26 5.75 -24.64
C MET A 24 14.64 4.72 -23.70
N LEU A 25 15.01 3.46 -23.90
CA LEU A 25 14.71 2.37 -22.98
C LEU A 25 16.01 1.87 -22.36
N VAL A 26 16.08 1.92 -21.04
CA VAL A 26 17.24 1.54 -20.25
C VAL A 26 16.99 0.19 -19.57
N GLU A 27 17.66 -0.84 -20.06
CA GLU A 27 17.68 -2.18 -19.45
C GLU A 27 18.70 -2.19 -18.33
N ALA A 28 18.21 -2.11 -17.10
CA ALA A 28 19.04 -1.85 -15.93
C ALA A 28 18.97 -3.02 -14.96
N GLY A 29 20.02 -3.84 -14.91
CA GLY A 29 20.08 -4.99 -14.00
C GLY A 29 19.89 -4.61 -12.53
N ALA A 30 19.61 -5.58 -11.66
CA ALA A 30 19.45 -5.33 -10.23
C ALA A 30 20.67 -4.58 -9.67
N GLY A 31 20.44 -3.51 -8.90
CA GLY A 31 21.50 -2.72 -8.27
C GLY A 31 22.32 -1.82 -9.20
N SER A 32 21.87 -1.59 -10.43
CA SER A 32 22.59 -0.77 -11.43
C SER A 32 22.46 0.75 -11.28
N GLY A 33 21.66 1.22 -10.31
CA GLY A 33 21.42 2.64 -10.09
C GLY A 33 20.38 3.25 -11.03
N LYS A 34 19.44 2.45 -11.54
CA LYS A 34 18.43 2.83 -12.52
C LYS A 34 17.64 4.12 -12.18
N THR A 35 17.15 4.23 -10.94
CA THR A 35 16.42 5.41 -10.43
C THR A 35 17.33 6.63 -10.31
N THR A 36 18.62 6.44 -10.02
CA THR A 36 19.62 7.53 -10.02
C THR A 36 19.89 8.02 -11.44
N SER A 37 20.02 7.11 -12.41
CA SER A 37 20.17 7.49 -13.83
C SER A 37 18.96 8.27 -14.34
N MET A 38 17.75 7.88 -13.94
CA MET A 38 16.51 8.58 -14.25
C MET A 38 16.47 10.00 -13.66
N ALA A 39 16.76 10.14 -12.36
CA ALA A 39 16.83 11.45 -11.70
C ALA A 39 17.86 12.37 -12.36
N ARG A 40 19.06 11.86 -12.69
CA ARG A 40 20.10 12.60 -13.41
C ARG A 40 19.65 13.07 -14.79
N ARG A 41 18.92 12.24 -15.54
CA ARG A 41 18.37 12.64 -16.83
C ARG A 41 17.32 13.75 -16.68
N MET A 42 16.44 13.66 -15.68
CA MET A 42 15.47 14.71 -15.39
C MET A 42 16.18 16.04 -15.09
N VAL A 43 17.22 16.03 -14.25
CA VAL A 43 18.02 17.24 -13.97
C VAL A 43 18.70 17.76 -15.25
N ALA A 44 19.26 16.89 -16.08
CA ALA A 44 19.89 17.28 -17.34
C ALA A 44 18.89 17.92 -18.34
N MET A 45 17.64 17.47 -18.36
CA MET A 45 16.58 18.07 -19.18
C MET A 45 16.24 19.50 -18.76
N ILE A 46 16.28 19.80 -17.45
CA ILE A 46 16.09 21.16 -16.92
C ILE A 46 17.34 22.00 -17.17
N ALA A 47 18.51 21.45 -16.86
CA ALA A 47 19.79 22.13 -17.05
C ALA A 47 20.01 22.53 -18.52
N SER A 48 19.58 21.71 -19.48
CA SER A 48 19.64 22.03 -20.92
C SER A 48 18.56 23.00 -21.42
N GLY A 49 17.58 23.35 -20.59
CA GLY A 49 16.49 24.26 -20.95
C GLY A 49 15.40 23.63 -21.83
N LYS A 50 15.39 22.30 -21.98
CA LYS A 50 14.40 21.59 -22.81
C LYS A 50 13.01 21.54 -22.20
N CYS A 51 12.93 21.57 -20.87
CA CYS A 51 11.66 21.55 -20.17
C CYS A 51 11.77 22.17 -18.79
N SER A 52 10.60 22.53 -18.27
CA SER A 52 10.38 22.92 -16.89
C SER A 52 9.79 21.75 -16.10
N VAL A 53 9.81 21.85 -14.77
CA VAL A 53 9.38 20.78 -13.87
C VAL A 53 7.92 20.38 -14.10
N ASN A 54 7.05 21.34 -14.39
CA ASN A 54 5.64 21.06 -14.64
C ASN A 54 5.41 20.24 -15.92
N GLN A 55 6.33 20.24 -16.89
CA GLN A 55 6.22 19.48 -18.14
C GLN A 55 6.64 18.01 -18.02
N MET A 56 7.06 17.57 -16.84
CA MET A 56 7.50 16.21 -16.59
C MET A 56 6.43 15.39 -15.87
N ALA A 57 6.28 14.12 -16.28
CA ALA A 57 5.57 13.11 -15.50
C ALA A 57 6.50 11.93 -15.20
N ALA A 58 6.83 11.76 -13.92
CA ALA A 58 7.55 10.63 -13.39
C ALA A 58 6.56 9.57 -12.87
N ILE A 59 6.46 8.47 -13.60
CA ILE A 59 5.50 7.40 -13.40
C ILE A 59 6.23 6.17 -12.87
N THR A 60 5.74 5.60 -11.78
CA THR A 60 6.37 4.44 -11.11
C THR A 60 5.33 3.38 -10.74
N PHE A 61 5.78 2.16 -10.41
CA PHE A 61 4.87 1.08 -10.02
C PHE A 61 4.25 1.25 -8.62
N THR A 62 4.95 1.92 -7.68
CA THR A 62 4.48 2.06 -6.30
C THR A 62 4.60 3.50 -5.79
N ARG A 63 3.71 3.91 -4.88
CA ARG A 63 3.76 5.23 -4.23
C ARG A 63 5.11 5.47 -3.52
N LYS A 64 5.70 4.43 -2.94
CA LYS A 64 7.03 4.48 -2.30
C LYS A 64 8.14 4.79 -3.31
N ALA A 65 8.12 4.13 -4.48
CA ALA A 65 9.09 4.40 -5.54
C ALA A 65 8.95 5.82 -6.10
N ALA A 66 7.72 6.33 -6.26
CA ALA A 66 7.48 7.72 -6.65
C ALA A 66 8.08 8.71 -5.65
N ALA A 67 7.83 8.52 -4.35
CA ALA A 67 8.37 9.36 -3.29
C ALA A 67 9.90 9.31 -3.24
N GLU A 68 10.48 8.12 -3.40
CA GLU A 68 11.94 7.94 -3.47
C GLU A 68 12.55 8.64 -4.69
N LEU A 69 11.94 8.51 -5.88
CA LEU A 69 12.40 9.18 -7.09
C LEU A 69 12.31 10.70 -6.95
N ARG A 70 11.21 11.23 -6.40
CA ARG A 70 11.05 12.67 -6.11
C ARG A 70 12.14 13.18 -5.17
N GLY A 71 12.42 12.46 -4.09
CA GLY A 71 13.49 12.81 -3.15
C GLY A 71 14.88 12.75 -3.79
N ARG A 72 15.17 11.73 -4.60
CA ARG A 72 16.45 11.63 -5.34
C ARG A 72 16.60 12.76 -6.36
N PHE A 73 15.52 13.10 -7.06
CA PHE A 73 15.51 14.20 -8.01
C PHE A 73 15.77 15.55 -7.33
N GLN A 74 15.15 15.81 -6.18
CA GLN A 74 15.45 16.99 -5.36
C GLN A 74 16.92 17.06 -4.96
N VAL A 75 17.47 15.97 -4.42
CA VAL A 75 18.88 15.93 -3.99
C VAL A 75 19.82 16.20 -5.17
N GLU A 76 19.55 15.61 -6.35
CA GLU A 76 20.38 15.82 -7.54
C GLU A 76 20.25 17.26 -8.08
N LEU A 77 19.08 17.90 -7.98
CA LEU A 77 18.90 19.32 -8.28
C LEU A 77 19.75 20.20 -7.35
N GLU A 78 19.67 19.96 -6.03
CA GLU A 78 20.43 20.69 -5.01
C GLU A 78 21.95 20.51 -5.20
N GLU A 79 22.41 19.28 -5.46
CA GLU A 79 23.82 18.98 -5.74
C GLU A 79 24.29 19.68 -7.01
N SER A 80 23.48 19.68 -8.08
CA SER A 80 23.81 20.35 -9.34
C SER A 80 23.84 21.88 -9.20
N LEU A 81 23.00 22.45 -8.34
CA LEU A 81 22.97 23.88 -8.05
C LEU A 81 24.19 24.36 -7.25
N ARG A 82 24.81 23.48 -6.45
CA ARG A 82 26.05 23.79 -5.69
C ARG A 82 27.29 23.89 -6.58
N THR A 83 27.28 23.23 -7.74
CA THR A 83 28.38 23.27 -8.70
C THR A 83 27.86 23.65 -10.09
N PRO A 84 27.31 24.86 -10.28
CA PRO A 84 26.75 25.26 -11.55
C PRO A 84 27.89 25.53 -12.54
N THR A 85 27.77 24.99 -13.74
CA THR A 85 28.70 25.28 -14.85
C THR A 85 28.47 26.68 -15.45
N ASP A 86 27.26 27.23 -15.31
CA ASP A 86 26.81 28.52 -15.86
C ASP A 86 25.66 29.11 -15.01
N GLN A 87 25.56 30.44 -14.94
CA GLN A 87 24.48 31.16 -14.25
C GLN A 87 23.10 30.83 -14.84
N SER A 88 23.00 30.72 -16.17
CA SER A 88 21.72 30.37 -16.82
C SER A 88 21.21 28.97 -16.40
N ILE A 89 22.13 28.04 -16.14
CA ILE A 89 21.80 26.71 -15.62
C ILE A 89 21.38 26.82 -14.15
N ALA A 90 22.10 27.60 -13.35
CA ALA A 90 21.75 27.84 -11.95
C ALA A 90 20.33 28.42 -11.80
N ASP A 91 19.97 29.40 -12.62
CA ASP A 91 18.64 30.02 -12.60
C ASP A 91 17.54 29.00 -12.93
N ARG A 92 17.74 28.17 -13.97
CA ARG A 92 16.79 27.10 -14.33
C ARG A 92 16.63 26.05 -13.22
N LEU A 93 17.74 25.66 -12.58
CA LEU A 93 17.73 24.70 -11.48
C LEU A 93 17.08 25.28 -10.22
N SER A 94 17.29 26.57 -9.92
CA SER A 94 16.64 27.27 -8.81
C SER A 94 15.12 27.34 -9.01
N VAL A 95 14.68 27.80 -10.19
CA VAL A 95 13.25 27.85 -10.54
C VAL A 95 12.61 26.46 -10.47
N ALA A 96 13.36 25.41 -10.84
CA ALA A 96 12.88 24.04 -10.73
C ALA A 96 12.70 23.57 -9.27
N LEU A 97 13.61 23.97 -8.37
CA LEU A 97 13.48 23.68 -6.94
C LEU A 97 12.28 24.41 -6.33
N ASP A 98 12.07 25.69 -6.67
CA ASP A 98 10.95 26.50 -6.18
C ASP A 98 9.59 25.92 -6.61
N HIS A 99 9.54 25.30 -7.80
CA HIS A 99 8.32 24.73 -8.37
C HIS A 99 8.29 23.20 -8.33
N LEU A 100 9.04 22.56 -7.44
CA LEU A 100 9.15 21.09 -7.36
C LEU A 100 7.77 20.42 -7.16
N GLU A 101 6.84 21.05 -6.45
CA GLU A 101 5.46 20.59 -6.25
C GLU A 101 4.64 20.49 -7.55
N GLN A 102 5.06 21.14 -8.63
CA GLN A 102 4.40 21.03 -9.93
C GLN A 102 4.78 19.77 -10.71
N LEU A 103 5.84 19.05 -10.30
CA LEU A 103 6.22 17.76 -10.86
C LEU A 103 5.13 16.73 -10.57
N PHE A 104 4.63 16.07 -11.61
CA PHE A 104 3.89 14.84 -11.36
C PHE A 104 4.88 13.70 -11.05
N ALA A 105 4.86 13.19 -9.81
CA ALA A 105 5.60 11.99 -9.41
C ALA A 105 4.65 11.04 -8.68
N GLY A 106 4.24 9.95 -9.34
CA GLY A 106 3.17 9.09 -8.82
C GLY A 106 3.13 7.71 -9.45
N THR A 107 2.08 6.95 -9.12
CA THR A 107 1.77 5.70 -9.81
C THR A 107 1.05 5.95 -11.13
N VAL A 108 1.03 4.95 -12.03
CA VAL A 108 0.24 5.06 -13.28
C VAL A 108 -1.23 5.32 -12.99
N HIS A 109 -1.81 4.64 -11.99
CA HIS A 109 -3.18 4.87 -11.56
C HIS A 109 -3.43 6.31 -11.09
N ALA A 110 -2.52 6.87 -10.29
CA ALA A 110 -2.62 8.26 -9.83
C ALA A 110 -2.49 9.25 -11.01
N PHE A 111 -1.69 8.90 -12.02
CA PHE A 111 -1.55 9.69 -13.23
C PHE A 111 -2.85 9.70 -14.03
N CYS A 112 -3.42 8.52 -14.31
CA CYS A 112 -4.71 8.40 -14.97
C CYS A 112 -5.83 9.10 -14.18
N GLY A 113 -5.90 8.90 -12.86
CA GLY A 113 -6.86 9.60 -12.00
C GLY A 113 -6.71 11.12 -12.04
N ARG A 114 -5.49 11.65 -12.24
CA ARG A 114 -5.29 13.08 -12.48
C ARG A 114 -5.84 13.52 -13.82
N LEU A 115 -5.55 12.78 -14.90
CA LEU A 115 -6.06 13.11 -16.25
C LEU A 115 -7.60 13.15 -16.25
N LEU A 116 -8.23 12.18 -15.59
CA LEU A 116 -9.68 12.07 -15.46
C LEU A 116 -10.29 13.24 -14.66
N ARG A 117 -9.63 13.68 -13.59
CA ARG A 117 -10.09 14.86 -12.81
C ARG A 117 -9.92 16.18 -13.57
N GLU A 118 -8.92 16.28 -14.45
CA GLU A 118 -8.72 17.46 -15.30
C GLU A 118 -9.73 17.53 -16.47
N ARG A 119 -10.26 16.38 -16.92
CA ARG A 119 -11.21 16.25 -18.05
C ARG A 119 -12.34 15.26 -17.76
N PRO A 120 -13.18 15.49 -16.73
CA PRO A 120 -14.18 14.51 -16.30
C PRO A 120 -15.33 14.33 -17.29
N VAL A 121 -15.64 15.37 -18.08
CA VAL A 121 -16.74 15.35 -19.06
C VAL A 121 -16.38 14.46 -20.24
N GLU A 122 -15.20 14.68 -20.82
CA GLU A 122 -14.67 13.91 -21.96
C GLU A 122 -14.33 12.46 -21.58
N ALA A 123 -14.02 12.23 -20.30
CA ALA A 123 -13.83 10.90 -19.75
C ALA A 123 -15.13 10.16 -19.37
N HIS A 124 -16.28 10.84 -19.38
CA HIS A 124 -17.57 10.30 -18.92
C HIS A 124 -17.51 9.75 -17.48
N VAL A 125 -16.91 10.52 -16.56
CA VAL A 125 -16.84 10.20 -15.12
C VAL A 125 -17.46 11.31 -14.28
N ALA A 126 -17.90 10.97 -13.06
CA ALA A 126 -18.38 11.98 -12.11
C ALA A 126 -17.25 12.95 -11.74
N THR A 127 -17.55 14.25 -11.61
CA THR A 127 -16.53 15.27 -11.27
C THR A 127 -15.85 15.03 -9.92
N ALA A 128 -16.59 14.44 -8.97
CA ALA A 128 -16.11 14.07 -7.64
C ALA A 128 -16.07 12.55 -7.45
N PHE A 129 -15.61 11.80 -8.46
CA PHE A 129 -15.52 10.35 -8.34
C PHE A 129 -14.60 9.93 -7.18
N GLU A 130 -14.99 8.85 -6.50
CA GLU A 130 -14.21 8.23 -5.43
C GLU A 130 -13.37 7.07 -5.99
N GLU A 131 -12.08 7.03 -5.65
CA GLU A 131 -11.22 5.88 -5.96
C GLU A 131 -11.46 4.79 -4.91
N ILE A 132 -11.79 3.59 -5.34
CA ILE A 132 -12.01 2.44 -4.46
C ILE A 132 -10.91 1.39 -4.58
N ASP A 133 -10.65 0.67 -3.49
CA ASP A 133 -9.73 -0.46 -3.46
C ASP A 133 -10.39 -1.78 -3.92
N ASP A 134 -9.58 -2.84 -3.99
CA ASP A 134 -10.02 -4.16 -4.49
C ASP A 134 -11.10 -4.80 -3.60
N ASP A 135 -11.14 -4.46 -2.31
CA ASP A 135 -12.07 -5.03 -1.32
C ASP A 135 -13.42 -4.35 -1.41
N GLN A 136 -13.43 -3.01 -1.44
CA GLN A 136 -14.63 -2.24 -1.73
C GLN A 136 -15.23 -2.64 -3.08
N ASP A 137 -14.40 -2.85 -4.10
CA ASP A 137 -14.87 -3.34 -5.40
C ASP A 137 -15.40 -4.77 -5.32
N ALA A 138 -14.80 -5.66 -4.51
CA ALA A 138 -15.31 -7.02 -4.30
C ALA A 138 -16.71 -7.02 -3.69
N ILE A 139 -16.99 -6.15 -2.72
CA ILE A 139 -18.32 -6.00 -2.12
C ILE A 139 -19.34 -5.56 -3.17
N ILE A 140 -19.01 -4.54 -3.97
CA ILE A 140 -19.89 -4.05 -5.04
C ILE A 140 -20.15 -5.14 -6.09
N ARG A 141 -19.11 -5.88 -6.49
CA ARG A 141 -19.25 -7.01 -7.44
C ARG A 141 -20.13 -8.11 -6.87
N HIS A 142 -19.95 -8.49 -5.60
CA HIS A 142 -20.75 -9.51 -4.94
C HIS A 142 -22.22 -9.11 -4.87
N GLN A 143 -22.53 -7.87 -4.48
CA GLN A 143 -23.90 -7.34 -4.48
C GLN A 143 -24.49 -7.32 -5.90
N ALA A 144 -23.75 -6.82 -6.88
CA ALA A 144 -24.18 -6.76 -8.26
C ALA A 144 -24.45 -8.15 -8.87
N TRP A 145 -23.66 -9.16 -8.49
CA TRP A 145 -23.89 -10.57 -8.86
C TRP A 145 -25.23 -11.07 -8.31
N HIS A 146 -25.47 -10.88 -7.00
CA HIS A 146 -26.72 -11.30 -6.36
C HIS A 146 -27.94 -10.59 -6.94
N ASP A 147 -27.84 -9.29 -7.19
CA ASP A 147 -28.91 -8.50 -7.82
C ASP A 147 -29.19 -8.98 -9.26
N HIS A 148 -28.15 -9.31 -10.01
CA HIS A 148 -28.28 -9.84 -11.36
C HIS A 148 -28.97 -11.21 -11.35
N ILE A 149 -28.52 -12.14 -10.52
CA ILE A 149 -29.13 -13.48 -10.41
C ILE A 149 -30.58 -13.38 -9.92
N THR A 150 -30.87 -12.53 -8.93
CA THR A 150 -32.23 -12.29 -8.44
C THR A 150 -33.15 -11.78 -9.54
N ARG A 151 -32.65 -10.87 -10.39
CA ARG A 151 -33.39 -10.38 -11.56
C ARG A 151 -33.69 -11.52 -12.54
N LEU A 152 -32.70 -12.35 -12.87
CA LEU A 152 -32.90 -13.51 -13.76
C LEU A 152 -33.96 -14.48 -13.21
N TYR A 153 -33.99 -14.71 -11.90
CA TYR A 153 -35.04 -15.51 -11.26
C TYR A 153 -36.42 -14.86 -11.37
N SER A 154 -36.50 -13.54 -11.19
CA SER A 154 -37.79 -12.83 -11.30
C SER A 154 -38.34 -12.77 -12.73
N GLU A 155 -37.48 -12.88 -13.73
CA GLU A 155 -37.81 -12.82 -15.16
C GLU A 155 -38.01 -14.22 -15.78
N ASP A 156 -37.88 -15.30 -15.00
CA ASP A 156 -37.88 -16.70 -15.49
C ASP A 156 -36.92 -16.90 -16.68
N ASP A 157 -35.72 -16.31 -16.60
CA ASP A 157 -34.79 -16.24 -17.73
C ASP A 157 -34.32 -17.66 -18.17
N PRO A 158 -34.37 -17.98 -19.48
CA PRO A 158 -34.02 -19.31 -20.00
C PRO A 158 -32.56 -19.72 -19.72
N ARG A 159 -31.66 -18.80 -19.41
CA ARG A 159 -30.27 -19.11 -19.02
C ARG A 159 -30.21 -19.86 -17.69
N LEU A 160 -31.07 -19.53 -16.72
CA LEU A 160 -31.11 -20.24 -15.44
C LEU A 160 -31.61 -21.67 -15.61
N GLU A 161 -32.55 -21.89 -16.53
CA GLU A 161 -33.03 -23.24 -16.85
C GLU A 161 -31.91 -24.09 -17.46
N LYS A 162 -31.12 -23.55 -18.40
CA LYS A 162 -29.95 -24.24 -18.95
C LYS A 162 -28.93 -24.62 -17.87
N LEU A 163 -28.68 -23.75 -16.88
CA LEU A 163 -27.79 -24.04 -15.74
C LEU A 163 -28.38 -25.14 -14.83
N ARG A 164 -29.68 -25.08 -14.55
CA ARG A 164 -30.40 -26.08 -13.75
C ARG A 164 -30.38 -27.45 -14.41
N GLU A 165 -30.65 -27.52 -15.71
CA GLU A 165 -30.54 -28.76 -16.50
C GLU A 165 -29.13 -29.35 -16.45
N ALA A 166 -28.12 -28.49 -16.34
CA ALA A 166 -26.71 -28.86 -16.26
C ALA A 166 -26.21 -29.21 -14.84
N ASP A 167 -27.05 -29.11 -13.79
CA ASP A 167 -26.67 -29.33 -12.38
C ASP A 167 -25.58 -28.35 -11.91
N VAL A 168 -25.68 -27.09 -12.35
CA VAL A 168 -24.79 -25.97 -12.00
C VAL A 168 -25.59 -24.90 -11.26
N ALA A 169 -25.20 -24.58 -10.02
CA ALA A 169 -25.80 -23.48 -9.28
C ALA A 169 -25.15 -22.14 -9.68
N PRO A 170 -25.87 -21.00 -9.61
CA PRO A 170 -25.25 -19.69 -9.82
C PRO A 170 -24.03 -19.46 -8.91
N ASP A 171 -24.08 -19.87 -7.65
CA ASP A 171 -22.98 -19.74 -6.69
C ASP A 171 -21.70 -20.47 -7.15
N ASP A 172 -21.82 -21.54 -7.94
CA ASP A 172 -20.67 -22.25 -8.51
C ASP A 172 -19.89 -21.38 -9.52
N LEU A 173 -20.51 -20.32 -10.06
CA LEU A 173 -19.93 -19.44 -11.09
C LEU A 173 -19.28 -18.18 -10.50
N GLU A 174 -19.42 -17.90 -9.21
CA GLU A 174 -18.99 -16.65 -8.60
C GLU A 174 -17.46 -16.42 -8.69
N GLU A 175 -16.65 -17.47 -8.50
CA GLU A 175 -15.19 -17.37 -8.68
C GLU A 175 -14.82 -17.05 -10.14
N ALA A 176 -15.59 -17.57 -11.11
CA ALA A 176 -15.39 -17.25 -12.53
C ALA A 176 -15.86 -15.82 -12.86
N PHE A 177 -16.95 -15.37 -12.23
CA PHE A 177 -17.44 -13.99 -12.32
C PHE A 177 -16.38 -12.98 -11.85
N ALA A 178 -15.77 -13.22 -10.68
CA ALA A 178 -14.68 -12.39 -10.20
C ALA A 178 -13.51 -12.34 -11.21
N LYS A 179 -13.14 -13.48 -11.83
CA LYS A 179 -12.07 -13.54 -12.83
C LYS A 179 -12.39 -12.74 -14.10
N VAL A 180 -13.60 -12.83 -14.66
CA VAL A 180 -13.96 -12.07 -15.87
C VAL A 180 -14.07 -10.55 -15.59
N CYS A 181 -14.42 -10.15 -14.36
CA CYS A 181 -14.47 -8.75 -13.96
C CYS A 181 -13.09 -8.07 -13.90
N VAL A 182 -12.01 -8.83 -13.69
CA VAL A 182 -10.63 -8.31 -13.73
C VAL A 182 -10.22 -7.88 -15.14
N TYR A 183 -10.89 -8.40 -16.17
CA TYR A 183 -10.56 -8.22 -17.58
C TYR A 183 -11.76 -7.70 -18.39
N PRO A 184 -12.27 -6.50 -18.07
CA PRO A 184 -13.46 -5.95 -18.73
C PRO A 184 -13.24 -5.69 -20.23
N GLU A 185 -12.02 -5.38 -20.65
CA GLU A 185 -11.67 -5.13 -22.05
C GLU A 185 -11.45 -6.41 -22.87
N VAL A 186 -11.37 -7.57 -22.22
CA VAL A 186 -11.10 -8.85 -22.87
C VAL A 186 -12.41 -9.47 -23.35
N SER A 187 -12.40 -9.90 -24.61
CA SER A 187 -13.48 -10.71 -25.18
C SER A 187 -13.25 -12.17 -24.83
N PHE A 188 -14.27 -12.87 -24.35
CA PHE A 188 -14.20 -14.31 -24.07
C PHE A 188 -14.94 -15.03 -25.19
N PRO A 189 -14.26 -15.49 -26.26
CA PRO A 189 -14.93 -16.16 -27.35
C PRO A 189 -15.52 -17.48 -26.90
N PHE A 190 -16.79 -17.68 -27.24
CA PHE A 190 -17.47 -18.96 -27.15
C PHE A 190 -18.38 -19.13 -28.35
N THR A 191 -18.74 -20.38 -28.63
CA THR A 191 -19.72 -20.71 -29.64
C THR A 191 -21.04 -21.06 -28.96
N ASP A 192 -22.12 -20.45 -29.43
CA ASP A 192 -23.48 -20.90 -29.14
C ASP A 192 -23.68 -22.30 -29.72
N GLY A 193 -23.40 -23.28 -28.88
CA GLY A 193 -23.48 -24.69 -29.22
C GLY A 193 -24.79 -25.30 -28.75
N HIS A 194 -25.15 -26.43 -29.36
CA HIS A 194 -26.13 -27.34 -28.79
C HIS A 194 -25.44 -28.34 -27.85
N PRO A 195 -26.15 -28.88 -26.85
CA PRO A 195 -25.58 -29.94 -26.03
C PRO A 195 -25.18 -31.14 -26.91
N PRO A 196 -24.08 -31.85 -26.58
CA PRO A 196 -23.62 -33.00 -27.35
C PRO A 196 -24.66 -34.12 -27.37
N ASP A 197 -24.87 -34.73 -28.54
CA ASP A 197 -25.81 -35.84 -28.72
C ASP A 197 -25.46 -37.00 -27.76
N PRO A 198 -26.35 -37.36 -26.82
CA PRO A 198 -26.08 -38.39 -25.83
C PRO A 198 -26.17 -39.81 -26.41
N ARG A 199 -26.81 -40.01 -27.58
CA ARG A 199 -27.13 -41.34 -28.12
C ARG A 199 -25.89 -42.19 -28.45
N PRO A 200 -24.84 -41.67 -29.12
CA PRO A 200 -23.62 -42.43 -29.39
C PRO A 200 -22.91 -42.84 -28.10
N ALA A 201 -22.80 -41.92 -27.14
CA ALA A 201 -22.15 -42.17 -25.86
C ALA A 201 -22.91 -43.19 -25.01
N GLY A 202 -24.24 -43.09 -24.96
CA GLY A 202 -25.09 -44.07 -24.27
C GLY A 202 -25.02 -45.47 -24.89
N THR A 203 -24.92 -45.56 -26.23
CA THR A 203 -24.78 -46.84 -26.94
C THR A 203 -23.42 -47.48 -26.66
N ALA A 204 -22.35 -46.70 -26.72
CA ALA A 204 -21.01 -47.15 -26.38
C ALA A 204 -20.90 -47.57 -24.90
N LEU A 205 -21.58 -46.87 -23.98
CA LEU A 205 -21.63 -47.24 -22.56
C LEU A 205 -22.31 -48.59 -22.36
N LYS A 206 -23.43 -48.86 -23.03
CA LYS A 206 -24.09 -50.18 -23.01
C LYS A 206 -23.16 -51.28 -23.56
N LYS A 207 -22.43 -50.99 -24.63
CA LYS A 207 -21.46 -51.92 -25.23
C LYS A 207 -20.27 -52.19 -24.31
N LEU A 208 -19.75 -51.17 -23.63
CA LEU A 208 -18.72 -51.30 -22.60
C LEU A 208 -19.20 -52.26 -21.52
N LEU A 209 -20.34 -51.98 -20.89
CA LEU A 209 -20.84 -52.76 -19.75
C LEU A 209 -21.12 -54.22 -20.14
N THR A 210 -21.71 -54.45 -21.32
CA THR A 210 -21.93 -55.81 -21.87
C THR A 210 -20.62 -56.56 -22.12
N SER A 211 -19.55 -55.84 -22.48
CA SER A 211 -18.23 -56.42 -22.72
C SER A 211 -17.48 -56.68 -21.41
N CYS A 212 -17.50 -55.72 -20.47
CA CYS A 212 -16.87 -55.84 -19.16
C CYS A 212 -17.52 -56.93 -18.29
N THR A 213 -18.83 -57.16 -18.42
CA THR A 213 -19.55 -58.22 -17.67
C THR A 213 -18.96 -59.61 -17.95
N ARG A 214 -18.37 -59.85 -19.13
CA ARG A 214 -17.74 -61.14 -19.48
C ARG A 214 -16.44 -61.40 -18.72
N TYR A 215 -15.76 -60.33 -18.33
CA TYR A 215 -14.43 -60.35 -17.71
C TYR A 215 -14.46 -60.05 -16.21
N LEU A 216 -15.58 -59.56 -15.68
CA LEU A 216 -15.74 -59.30 -14.25
C LEU A 216 -16.03 -60.61 -13.48
N PRO A 217 -15.55 -60.76 -12.24
CA PRO A 217 -15.98 -61.83 -11.36
C PRO A 217 -17.49 -61.74 -11.05
N ASP A 218 -18.13 -62.90 -10.85
CA ASP A 218 -19.59 -62.97 -10.61
C ASP A 218 -20.00 -62.35 -9.26
N SER A 219 -19.08 -62.29 -8.29
CA SER A 219 -19.26 -61.65 -6.99
C SER A 219 -18.06 -60.74 -6.68
N ILE A 220 -18.32 -59.49 -6.31
CA ILE A 220 -17.29 -58.48 -5.98
C ILE A 220 -17.58 -57.93 -4.57
N PRO A 221 -16.94 -58.50 -3.51
CA PRO A 221 -17.04 -57.99 -2.14
C PRO A 221 -16.58 -56.53 -2.04
N GLU A 222 -17.13 -55.80 -1.06
CA GLU A 222 -16.76 -54.39 -0.83
C GLU A 222 -15.30 -54.23 -0.40
N GLU A 223 -14.80 -55.18 0.38
CA GLU A 223 -13.45 -55.21 0.96
C GLU A 223 -12.34 -55.53 -0.06
N THR A 224 -12.69 -56.14 -1.21
CA THR A 224 -11.76 -56.55 -2.28
C THR A 224 -12.03 -55.82 -3.60
N ARG A 225 -12.81 -54.74 -3.58
CA ARG A 225 -13.18 -53.97 -4.78
C ARG A 225 -12.02 -53.07 -5.23
N CYS A 226 -11.51 -53.31 -6.44
CA CYS A 226 -10.49 -52.45 -7.03
C CYS A 226 -11.08 -51.15 -7.62
N PRO A 227 -10.26 -50.11 -7.91
CA PRO A 227 -10.72 -48.86 -8.52
C PRO A 227 -11.46 -49.05 -9.87
N LEU A 228 -10.95 -49.90 -10.76
CA LEU A 228 -11.60 -50.19 -12.05
C LEU A 228 -12.97 -50.87 -11.87
N GLN A 229 -13.07 -51.87 -10.97
CA GLN A 229 -14.33 -52.53 -10.63
C GLN A 229 -15.32 -51.53 -10.02
N HIS A 230 -14.84 -50.62 -9.16
CA HIS A 230 -15.67 -49.57 -8.58
C HIS A 230 -16.28 -48.66 -9.65
N ILE A 231 -15.50 -48.22 -10.64
CA ILE A 231 -16.02 -47.41 -11.75
C ILE A 231 -17.06 -48.19 -12.55
N ILE A 232 -16.77 -49.43 -12.94
CA ILE A 232 -17.71 -50.22 -13.77
C ILE A 232 -19.02 -50.50 -13.01
N LEU A 233 -18.96 -50.85 -11.72
CA LEU A 233 -20.15 -51.03 -10.88
C LEU A 233 -20.95 -49.73 -10.73
N LYS A 234 -20.26 -48.59 -10.57
CA LYS A 234 -20.90 -47.26 -10.49
C LYS A 234 -21.61 -46.89 -11.79
N LEU A 235 -20.98 -47.14 -12.94
CA LEU A 235 -21.59 -46.97 -14.26
C LEU A 235 -22.78 -47.90 -14.46
N THR A 236 -22.68 -49.16 -14.03
CA THR A 236 -23.78 -50.15 -14.12
C THR A 236 -24.98 -49.73 -13.30
N ARG A 237 -24.76 -49.34 -12.04
CA ARG A 237 -25.83 -48.81 -11.17
C ARG A 237 -26.43 -47.54 -11.77
N GLY A 238 -25.59 -46.62 -12.24
CA GLY A 238 -26.03 -45.36 -12.84
C GLY A 238 -26.86 -45.55 -14.11
N LEU A 239 -26.52 -46.53 -14.97
CA LEU A 239 -27.28 -46.84 -16.18
C LEU A 239 -28.74 -47.23 -15.89
N ASN A 240 -28.99 -47.92 -14.77
CA ASN A 240 -30.33 -48.39 -14.40
C ASN A 240 -31.26 -47.28 -13.91
N VAL A 241 -30.71 -46.12 -13.51
CA VAL A 241 -31.48 -45.03 -12.88
C VAL A 241 -31.41 -43.72 -13.67
N SER A 242 -30.64 -43.69 -14.77
CA SER A 242 -30.43 -42.48 -15.56
C SER A 242 -31.10 -42.55 -16.91
N ASP A 243 -31.71 -41.44 -17.30
CA ASP A 243 -32.25 -41.24 -18.63
C ASP A 243 -31.11 -40.88 -19.61
N LEU A 244 -30.81 -41.80 -20.53
CA LEU A 244 -29.75 -41.66 -21.54
C LEU A 244 -30.15 -40.76 -22.72
N SER A 245 -31.37 -40.23 -22.74
CA SER A 245 -31.77 -39.20 -23.71
C SER A 245 -31.36 -37.80 -23.26
N ASN A 246 -31.08 -37.61 -21.96
CA ASN A 246 -30.67 -36.33 -21.40
C ASN A 246 -29.13 -36.18 -21.41
N PRO A 247 -28.58 -35.17 -22.11
CA PRO A 247 -27.15 -34.94 -22.20
C PRO A 247 -26.43 -34.75 -20.85
N ALA A 248 -27.03 -33.97 -19.94
CA ALA A 248 -26.45 -33.69 -18.63
C ALA A 248 -26.35 -34.95 -17.76
N LYS A 249 -27.38 -35.80 -17.80
CA LYS A 249 -27.35 -37.10 -17.08
C LYS A 249 -26.29 -38.04 -17.64
N VAL A 250 -26.09 -38.07 -18.97
CA VAL A 250 -25.00 -38.84 -19.58
C VAL A 250 -23.64 -38.29 -19.17
N ALA A 251 -23.45 -36.97 -19.17
CA ALA A 251 -22.20 -36.36 -18.70
C ALA A 251 -21.90 -36.70 -17.22
N ARG A 252 -22.92 -36.62 -16.35
CA ARG A 252 -22.83 -36.99 -14.93
C ARG A 252 -22.46 -38.47 -14.76
N LEU A 253 -23.01 -39.35 -15.58
CA LEU A 253 -22.67 -40.78 -15.57
C LEU A 253 -21.24 -41.04 -16.00
N LEU A 254 -20.74 -40.35 -17.02
CA LEU A 254 -19.41 -40.56 -17.57
C LEU A 254 -18.30 -39.88 -16.76
N LYS A 255 -18.65 -38.93 -15.89
CA LYS A 255 -17.71 -38.19 -15.03
C LYS A 255 -16.68 -39.05 -14.26
N PRO A 256 -17.02 -40.24 -13.71
CA PRO A 256 -16.04 -41.13 -13.08
C PRO A 256 -14.97 -41.66 -14.03
N CYS A 257 -15.24 -41.71 -15.34
CA CYS A 257 -14.31 -42.21 -16.36
C CYS A 257 -13.15 -41.25 -16.67
N LYS A 258 -12.93 -40.21 -15.87
CA LYS A 258 -11.87 -39.21 -16.10
C LYS A 258 -10.45 -39.74 -15.89
N SER A 259 -10.27 -40.80 -15.09
CA SER A 259 -8.96 -41.38 -14.76
C SER A 259 -8.76 -42.77 -15.38
N CYS A 260 -7.51 -43.03 -15.79
CA CYS A 260 -7.04 -44.37 -16.14
C CYS A 260 -6.82 -45.17 -14.85
N GLU A 261 -7.75 -46.05 -14.51
CA GLU A 261 -7.69 -46.87 -13.30
C GLU A 261 -7.10 -48.24 -13.59
N LYS A 262 -5.94 -48.55 -12.98
CA LYS A 262 -5.27 -49.83 -13.19
C LYS A 262 -5.99 -50.97 -12.43
N PRO A 263 -6.12 -52.16 -13.03
CA PRO A 263 -6.70 -53.32 -12.34
C PRO A 263 -5.76 -53.83 -11.24
N THR A 264 -6.32 -54.25 -10.11
CA THR A 264 -5.60 -54.98 -9.06
C THR A 264 -5.78 -56.48 -9.28
N TYR A 265 -4.77 -57.13 -9.85
CA TYR A 265 -4.88 -58.51 -10.34
C TYR A 265 -5.30 -59.55 -9.29
N LYS A 266 -4.87 -59.39 -8.03
CA LYS A 266 -5.24 -60.30 -6.93
C LYS A 266 -6.72 -60.30 -6.56
N TRP A 267 -7.51 -59.36 -7.08
CA TRP A 267 -8.93 -59.20 -6.79
C TRP A 267 -9.83 -59.60 -7.96
N TRP A 268 -9.29 -60.40 -8.89
CA TRP A 268 -10.02 -60.94 -10.04
C TRP A 268 -10.36 -62.42 -9.90
N GLU A 269 -10.02 -63.10 -8.80
CA GLU A 269 -10.34 -64.52 -8.61
C GLU A 269 -11.87 -64.77 -8.61
N PRO A 270 -12.38 -65.86 -9.24
CA PRO A 270 -11.64 -66.95 -9.89
C PRO A 270 -11.26 -66.70 -11.36
N LYS A 271 -11.48 -65.49 -11.90
CA LYS A 271 -11.07 -65.09 -13.26
C LYS A 271 -9.56 -64.85 -13.34
N THR A 272 -9.03 -64.78 -14.56
CA THR A 272 -7.58 -64.73 -14.81
C THR A 272 -7.03 -63.30 -14.83
N LYS A 273 -5.70 -63.19 -14.68
CA LYS A 273 -4.96 -61.93 -14.90
C LYS A 273 -5.21 -61.35 -16.31
N ASP A 274 -5.43 -62.19 -17.30
CA ASP A 274 -5.66 -61.75 -18.68
C ASP A 274 -7.09 -61.21 -18.87
N ASP A 275 -8.09 -61.72 -18.13
CA ASP A 275 -9.43 -61.12 -18.07
C ASP A 275 -9.38 -59.70 -17.48
N ALA A 276 -8.57 -59.49 -16.43
CA ALA A 276 -8.38 -58.16 -15.84
C ALA A 276 -7.74 -57.17 -16.84
N LYS A 277 -6.76 -57.62 -17.64
CA LYS A 277 -6.16 -56.81 -18.72
C LYS A 277 -7.16 -56.53 -19.83
N ALA A 278 -7.96 -57.51 -20.23
CA ALA A 278 -8.98 -57.35 -21.26
C ALA A 278 -10.07 -56.35 -20.82
N ALA A 279 -10.55 -56.45 -19.58
CA ALA A 279 -11.49 -55.49 -19.00
C ALA A 279 -10.91 -54.06 -19.00
N HIS A 280 -9.64 -53.91 -18.60
CA HIS A 280 -8.95 -52.62 -18.64
C HIS A 280 -8.79 -52.08 -20.06
N ALA A 281 -8.41 -52.91 -21.04
CA ALA A 281 -8.26 -52.48 -22.42
C ALA A 281 -9.59 -51.99 -23.04
N VAL A 282 -10.69 -52.69 -22.78
CA VAL A 282 -12.03 -52.28 -23.23
C VAL A 282 -12.48 -50.98 -22.54
N TYR A 283 -12.22 -50.85 -21.23
CA TYR A 283 -12.49 -49.61 -20.51
C TYR A 283 -11.67 -48.43 -21.04
N GLU A 284 -10.37 -48.62 -21.26
CA GLU A 284 -9.48 -47.58 -21.78
C GLU A 284 -9.89 -47.13 -23.18
N SER A 285 -10.22 -48.06 -24.09
CA SER A 285 -10.73 -47.72 -25.42
C SER A 285 -12.05 -46.92 -25.33
N PHE A 286 -13.01 -47.35 -24.48
CA PHE A 286 -14.22 -46.55 -24.25
C PHE A 286 -13.92 -45.16 -23.67
N ARG A 287 -12.97 -45.08 -22.74
CA ARG A 287 -12.57 -43.85 -22.08
C ARG A 287 -12.05 -42.83 -23.09
N THR A 288 -11.09 -43.24 -23.91
CA THR A 288 -10.41 -42.35 -24.88
C THR A 288 -11.24 -42.06 -26.13
N GLU A 289 -12.01 -43.04 -26.62
CA GLU A 289 -12.78 -42.90 -27.86
C GLU A 289 -14.18 -42.31 -27.66
N THR A 290 -14.76 -42.42 -26.45
CA THR A 290 -16.14 -41.98 -26.18
C THR A 290 -16.24 -41.03 -24.99
N ALA A 291 -15.82 -41.46 -23.79
CA ALA A 291 -16.11 -40.71 -22.57
C ALA A 291 -15.39 -39.36 -22.50
N GLU A 292 -14.09 -39.33 -22.80
CA GLU A 292 -13.30 -38.09 -22.83
C GLU A 292 -13.77 -37.10 -23.90
N PRO A 293 -13.99 -37.51 -25.18
CA PRO A 293 -14.58 -36.62 -26.18
C PRO A 293 -15.94 -36.05 -25.77
N TYR A 294 -16.85 -36.90 -25.25
CA TYR A 294 -18.18 -36.47 -24.82
C TYR A 294 -18.11 -35.45 -23.66
N LEU A 295 -17.31 -35.73 -22.63
CA LEU A 295 -17.12 -34.81 -21.51
C LEU A 295 -16.46 -33.49 -21.93
N THR A 296 -15.57 -33.52 -22.93
CA THR A 296 -14.93 -32.32 -23.48
C THR A 296 -15.94 -31.44 -24.22
N LEU A 297 -16.77 -32.04 -25.08
CA LEU A 297 -17.86 -31.32 -25.75
C LEU A 297 -18.89 -30.77 -24.74
N TRP A 298 -19.24 -31.56 -23.72
CA TRP A 298 -20.14 -31.13 -22.65
C TRP A 298 -19.60 -29.91 -21.90
N ARG A 299 -18.32 -29.92 -21.49
CA ARG A 299 -17.68 -28.77 -20.83
C ARG A 299 -17.59 -27.54 -21.73
N THR A 300 -17.43 -27.73 -23.04
CA THR A 300 -17.38 -26.63 -24.02
C THR A 300 -18.76 -26.00 -24.20
N TYR A 301 -19.82 -26.81 -24.25
CA TYR A 301 -21.21 -26.33 -24.23
C TYR A 301 -21.51 -25.54 -22.95
N LEU A 302 -21.19 -26.08 -21.77
CA LEU A 302 -21.39 -25.39 -20.51
C LEU A 302 -20.58 -24.10 -20.38
N TYR A 303 -19.44 -24.00 -21.07
CA TYR A 303 -18.64 -22.77 -21.09
C TYR A 303 -19.39 -21.62 -21.77
N GLY A 304 -20.07 -21.89 -22.89
CA GLY A 304 -20.94 -20.90 -23.53
C GLY A 304 -22.11 -20.50 -22.62
N VAL A 305 -22.82 -21.47 -22.04
CA VAL A 305 -23.94 -21.22 -21.11
C VAL A 305 -23.49 -20.38 -19.90
N ALA A 306 -22.31 -20.67 -19.35
CA ALA A 306 -21.76 -19.89 -18.24
C ALA A 306 -21.43 -18.46 -18.67
N LEU A 307 -20.77 -18.27 -19.82
CA LEU A 307 -20.41 -16.93 -20.31
C LEU A 307 -21.64 -16.06 -20.65
N ASP A 308 -22.73 -16.66 -21.12
CA ASP A 308 -24.04 -16.00 -21.33
C ASP A 308 -24.62 -15.36 -20.06
N VAL A 309 -24.21 -15.84 -18.88
CA VAL A 309 -24.58 -15.29 -17.57
C VAL A 309 -23.49 -14.36 -17.04
N LEU A 310 -22.22 -14.77 -17.15
CA LEU A 310 -21.08 -14.06 -16.58
C LEU A 310 -20.83 -12.69 -17.25
N LEU A 311 -20.90 -12.60 -18.58
CA LEU A 311 -20.57 -11.37 -19.30
C LEU A 311 -21.61 -10.26 -19.07
N PRO A 312 -22.93 -10.52 -19.13
CA PRO A 312 -23.92 -9.51 -18.74
C PRO A 312 -23.81 -9.09 -17.27
N ALA A 313 -23.55 -10.03 -16.36
CA ALA A 313 -23.33 -9.72 -14.94
C ALA A 313 -22.13 -8.77 -14.75
N ARG A 314 -21.05 -8.96 -15.52
CA ARG A 314 -19.86 -8.11 -15.49
C ARG A 314 -20.20 -6.66 -15.82
N GLU A 315 -21.02 -6.45 -16.85
CA GLU A 315 -21.47 -5.12 -17.25
C GLU A 315 -22.38 -4.48 -16.18
N VAL A 316 -23.27 -5.27 -15.56
CA VAL A 316 -24.11 -4.82 -14.45
C VAL A 316 -23.25 -4.34 -13.27
N ALA A 317 -22.19 -5.07 -12.92
CA ALA A 317 -21.28 -4.68 -11.86
C ALA A 317 -20.51 -3.39 -12.19
N ALA A 318 -19.99 -3.27 -13.41
CA ALA A 318 -19.33 -2.05 -13.87
C ALA A 318 -20.27 -0.83 -13.81
N GLN A 319 -21.52 -0.99 -14.25
CA GLN A 319 -22.53 0.07 -14.18
C GLN A 319 -22.96 0.41 -12.74
N ALA A 320 -23.07 -0.59 -11.86
CA ALA A 320 -23.38 -0.36 -10.44
C ALA A 320 -22.31 0.52 -9.79
N ARG A 321 -21.03 0.23 -10.06
CA ARG A 321 -19.89 1.02 -9.57
C ARG A 321 -19.91 2.46 -10.10
N LEU A 322 -20.11 2.63 -11.41
CA LEU A 322 -20.20 3.97 -12.02
C LEU A 322 -21.37 4.80 -11.49
N ARG A 323 -22.54 4.18 -11.24
CA ARG A 323 -23.72 4.87 -10.68
C ARG A 323 -23.48 5.39 -9.25
N GLN A 324 -22.59 4.75 -8.50
CA GLN A 324 -22.17 5.23 -7.17
C GLN A 324 -21.10 6.33 -7.24
N GLY A 325 -20.67 6.75 -8.44
CA GLY A 325 -19.56 7.69 -8.60
C GLY A 325 -18.21 7.11 -8.17
N LYS A 326 -18.06 5.78 -8.21
CA LYS A 326 -16.84 5.08 -7.78
C LYS A 326 -16.07 4.57 -8.98
N LEU A 327 -14.73 4.57 -8.90
CA LEU A 327 -13.83 3.98 -9.90
C LEU A 327 -12.79 3.11 -9.22
N ASN A 328 -12.62 1.88 -9.70
CA ASN A 328 -11.50 1.05 -9.27
C ASN A 328 -10.23 1.37 -10.09
N TYR A 329 -9.09 0.77 -9.72
CA TYR A 329 -7.83 0.99 -10.44
C TYR A 329 -7.91 0.68 -11.94
N GLN A 330 -8.66 -0.36 -12.32
CA GLN A 330 -8.81 -0.76 -13.71
C GLN A 330 -9.64 0.25 -14.51
N ASP A 331 -10.69 0.82 -13.91
CA ASP A 331 -11.49 1.87 -14.53
C ASP A 331 -10.67 3.14 -14.77
N LEU A 332 -9.79 3.51 -13.83
CA LEU A 332 -8.91 4.67 -14.03
C LEU A 332 -8.08 4.53 -15.30
N LEU A 333 -7.50 3.34 -15.53
CA LEU A 333 -6.71 3.05 -16.73
C LEU A 333 -7.58 3.06 -17.99
N LEU A 334 -8.72 2.36 -17.97
CA LEU A 334 -9.60 2.22 -19.13
C LEU A 334 -10.22 3.54 -19.53
N LYS A 335 -10.77 4.31 -18.58
CA LYS A 335 -11.37 5.62 -18.85
C LYS A 335 -10.34 6.61 -19.36
N ALA A 336 -9.12 6.60 -18.81
CA ALA A 336 -8.05 7.48 -19.31
C ALA A 336 -7.61 7.08 -20.72
N ARG A 337 -7.45 5.77 -20.99
CA ARG A 337 -7.18 5.26 -22.33
C ARG A 337 -8.27 5.67 -23.31
N ASP A 338 -9.53 5.40 -22.99
CA ASP A 338 -10.67 5.64 -23.86
C ASP A 338 -10.79 7.13 -24.19
N MET A 339 -10.65 8.01 -23.20
CA MET A 339 -10.63 9.46 -23.39
C MET A 339 -9.49 9.91 -24.34
N LEU A 340 -8.30 9.34 -24.20
CA LEU A 340 -7.13 9.70 -25.02
C LEU A 340 -7.16 9.08 -26.43
N ARG A 341 -7.85 7.94 -26.59
CA ARG A 341 -7.94 7.18 -27.84
C ARG A 341 -9.12 7.62 -28.71
N ASP A 342 -10.18 8.15 -28.11
CA ASP A 342 -11.38 8.57 -28.84
C ASP A 342 -11.01 9.62 -29.90
N PRO A 343 -11.28 9.36 -31.21
CA PRO A 343 -11.02 10.31 -32.28
C PRO A 343 -11.72 11.67 -32.08
N THR A 344 -12.86 11.69 -31.39
CA THR A 344 -13.60 12.93 -31.07
C THR A 344 -12.90 13.80 -30.04
N ASN A 345 -12.00 13.22 -29.23
CA ASN A 345 -11.25 13.90 -28.16
C ASN A 345 -9.80 14.22 -28.56
N THR A 346 -9.50 14.35 -29.86
CA THR A 346 -8.13 14.60 -30.35
C THR A 346 -7.49 15.85 -29.70
N GLU A 347 -8.28 16.89 -29.42
CA GLU A 347 -7.82 18.09 -28.70
C GLU A 347 -7.41 17.83 -27.25
N VAL A 348 -8.11 16.93 -26.54
CA VAL A 348 -7.79 16.53 -25.17
C VAL A 348 -6.46 15.80 -25.14
N ARG A 349 -6.25 14.87 -26.09
CA ARG A 349 -4.96 14.19 -26.27
C ARG A 349 -3.85 15.21 -26.52
N ARG A 350 -4.06 16.18 -27.42
CA ARG A 350 -3.08 17.23 -27.72
C ARG A 350 -2.78 18.10 -26.49
N TYR A 351 -3.80 18.50 -25.73
CA TYR A 351 -3.63 19.23 -24.48
C TYR A 351 -2.70 18.48 -23.52
N PHE A 352 -2.95 17.19 -23.27
CA PHE A 352 -2.11 16.41 -22.37
C PHE A 352 -0.71 16.14 -22.93
N LYS A 353 -0.55 15.99 -24.25
CA LYS A 353 0.77 15.94 -24.90
C LYS A 353 1.59 17.21 -24.64
N THR A 354 0.96 18.38 -24.68
CA THR A 354 1.62 19.67 -24.39
C THR A 354 1.87 19.87 -22.89
N ARG A 355 0.97 19.36 -22.03
CA ARG A 355 1.08 19.46 -20.58
C ARG A 355 2.11 18.50 -19.98
N PHE A 356 2.29 17.32 -20.57
CA PHE A 356 3.25 16.29 -20.18
C PHE A 356 4.06 15.80 -21.40
N PRO A 357 4.88 16.65 -22.01
CA PRO A 357 5.67 16.28 -23.19
C PRO A 357 6.72 15.22 -22.90
N TYR A 358 7.16 15.08 -21.64
CA TYR A 358 8.22 14.15 -21.23
C TYR A 358 7.72 13.20 -20.13
N LEU A 359 7.63 11.92 -20.49
CA LEU A 359 7.25 10.82 -19.61
C LEU A 359 8.50 10.04 -19.19
N PHE A 360 8.68 9.89 -17.88
CA PHE A 360 9.72 9.07 -17.29
C PHE A 360 9.06 7.90 -16.57
N VAL A 361 9.32 6.67 -17.00
CA VAL A 361 8.65 5.47 -16.49
C VAL A 361 9.66 4.52 -15.87
N ASP A 362 9.51 4.22 -14.57
CA ASP A 362 10.30 3.21 -13.85
C ASP A 362 9.55 1.89 -13.73
N GLU A 363 10.30 0.79 -13.58
CA GLU A 363 9.80 -0.59 -13.50
C GLU A 363 8.88 -1.00 -14.67
N PHE A 364 9.21 -0.56 -15.89
CA PHE A 364 8.37 -0.75 -17.07
C PHE A 364 8.05 -2.22 -17.40
N GLN A 365 8.88 -3.16 -16.97
CA GLN A 365 8.61 -4.59 -17.14
C GLN A 365 7.37 -5.10 -16.39
N ASP A 366 6.83 -4.31 -15.46
CA ASP A 366 5.60 -4.61 -14.72
C ASP A 366 4.37 -3.89 -15.28
N THR A 367 4.49 -3.16 -16.40
CA THR A 367 3.33 -2.50 -17.01
C THR A 367 2.42 -3.51 -17.68
N ASP A 368 1.11 -3.30 -17.54
CA ASP A 368 0.13 -3.97 -18.38
C ASP A 368 -0.07 -3.20 -19.71
N PRO A 369 -0.64 -3.84 -20.74
CA PRO A 369 -0.79 -3.22 -22.06
C PRO A 369 -1.57 -1.91 -22.08
N ILE A 370 -2.55 -1.72 -21.19
CA ILE A 370 -3.35 -0.48 -21.15
C ILE A 370 -2.50 0.68 -20.64
N GLN A 371 -1.60 0.43 -19.67
CA GLN A 371 -0.65 1.43 -19.19
C GLN A 371 0.31 1.83 -20.31
N ALA A 372 0.85 0.87 -21.05
CA ALA A 372 1.71 1.13 -22.21
C ALA A 372 0.97 1.92 -23.30
N GLU A 373 -0.30 1.58 -23.57
CA GLU A 373 -1.17 2.29 -24.51
C GLU A 373 -1.36 3.76 -24.11
N VAL A 374 -1.70 4.05 -22.85
CA VAL A 374 -1.83 5.43 -22.33
C VAL A 374 -0.53 6.22 -22.48
N MET A 375 0.61 5.60 -22.14
CA MET A 375 1.92 6.24 -22.25
C MET A 375 2.26 6.57 -23.72
N LEU A 376 2.00 5.64 -24.64
CA LEU A 376 2.26 5.84 -26.06
C LEU A 376 1.29 6.82 -26.71
N LEU A 377 0.02 6.84 -26.31
CA LEU A 377 -0.95 7.86 -26.74
C LEU A 377 -0.45 9.28 -26.44
N LEU A 378 0.20 9.48 -25.30
CA LEU A 378 0.76 10.76 -24.88
C LEU A 378 2.18 11.03 -25.43
N ALA A 379 2.99 10.00 -25.63
CA ALA A 379 4.35 10.15 -26.15
C ALA A 379 4.42 10.18 -27.69
N SER A 380 3.39 9.75 -28.42
CA SER A 380 3.44 9.56 -29.88
C SER A 380 3.57 10.86 -30.68
N ASP A 381 4.09 10.77 -31.90
CA ASP A 381 4.10 11.86 -32.88
C ASP A 381 2.72 12.08 -33.55
N SER A 382 1.91 11.04 -33.69
CA SER A 382 0.55 11.11 -34.23
C SER A 382 -0.50 11.49 -33.19
N ASP A 383 -1.43 12.37 -33.56
CA ASP A 383 -2.60 12.73 -32.75
C ASP A 383 -3.84 11.88 -33.10
N THR A 384 -3.87 11.25 -34.28
CA THR A 384 -5.05 10.55 -34.84
C THR A 384 -4.91 9.03 -34.85
N GLU A 385 -3.69 8.50 -34.75
CA GLU A 385 -3.49 7.06 -34.62
C GLU A 385 -4.14 6.58 -33.31
N THR A 386 -4.86 5.47 -33.36
CA THR A 386 -5.56 4.89 -32.20
C THR A 386 -4.99 3.53 -31.81
N ASP A 387 -4.25 2.87 -32.69
CA ASP A 387 -3.52 1.64 -32.39
C ASP A 387 -2.12 1.98 -31.88
N TRP A 388 -1.91 1.86 -30.58
CA TRP A 388 -0.63 2.14 -29.94
C TRP A 388 0.52 1.25 -30.44
N ARG A 389 0.21 0.09 -31.01
CA ARG A 389 1.19 -0.86 -31.57
C ARG A 389 1.80 -0.37 -32.88
N CYS A 390 1.19 0.65 -33.49
CA CYS A 390 1.69 1.30 -34.69
C CYS A 390 2.24 2.70 -34.40
N MET A 391 2.24 3.13 -33.13
CA MET A 391 2.68 4.47 -32.76
C MET A 391 4.19 4.57 -32.63
N ARG A 392 4.69 5.73 -33.05
CA ARG A 392 6.08 6.11 -32.88
C ARG A 392 6.20 7.18 -31.78
N PRO A 393 6.99 6.96 -30.72
CA PRO A 393 7.26 8.00 -29.73
C PRO A 393 7.96 9.20 -30.38
N ARG A 394 7.55 10.42 -30.01
CA ARG A 394 8.29 11.64 -30.37
C ARG A 394 9.73 11.54 -29.84
N PRO A 395 10.70 12.15 -30.53
CA PRO A 395 12.08 12.22 -30.04
C PRO A 395 12.14 12.84 -28.63
N GLY A 396 12.78 12.13 -27.69
CA GLY A 396 12.98 12.57 -26.30
C GLY A 396 11.78 12.46 -25.36
N ALA A 397 10.56 12.24 -25.89
CA ALA A 397 9.31 12.29 -25.11
C ALA A 397 9.14 11.11 -24.13
N LEU A 398 9.78 9.97 -24.41
CA LEU A 398 9.61 8.75 -23.60
C LEU A 398 10.96 8.26 -23.09
N PHE A 399 11.12 8.22 -21.77
CA PHE A 399 12.27 7.61 -21.10
C PHE A 399 11.81 6.49 -20.18
N VAL A 400 12.21 5.26 -20.51
CA VAL A 400 11.74 4.04 -19.87
C VAL A 400 12.91 3.36 -19.18
N VAL A 401 12.70 2.88 -17.96
CA VAL A 401 13.70 2.13 -17.20
C VAL A 401 13.07 0.85 -16.67
N GLY A 402 13.79 -0.26 -16.79
CA GLY A 402 13.28 -1.54 -16.31
C GLY A 402 14.31 -2.66 -16.33
N ASP A 403 13.94 -3.79 -15.74
CA ASP A 403 14.69 -5.04 -15.83
C ASP A 403 13.72 -6.18 -16.15
N PRO A 404 13.66 -6.69 -17.40
CA PRO A 404 12.72 -7.74 -17.76
C PRO A 404 12.93 -9.03 -16.96
N LYS A 405 14.14 -9.25 -16.40
CA LYS A 405 14.46 -10.37 -15.49
C LYS A 405 13.76 -10.24 -14.13
N GLN A 406 13.22 -9.07 -13.79
CA GLN A 406 12.47 -8.78 -12.56
C GLN A 406 10.96 -8.61 -12.79
N SER A 407 10.42 -8.97 -13.96
CA SER A 407 8.98 -8.96 -14.21
C SER A 407 8.31 -10.15 -13.53
N ILE A 408 7.55 -9.88 -12.46
CA ILE A 408 7.00 -10.89 -11.52
C ILE A 408 5.55 -10.60 -11.11
N TYR A 409 4.86 -9.75 -11.87
CA TYR A 409 3.50 -9.30 -11.57
C TYR A 409 2.49 -9.75 -12.64
N ARG A 410 2.69 -10.93 -13.24
CA ARG A 410 1.76 -11.46 -14.26
C ARG A 410 0.34 -11.61 -13.72
N PHE A 411 0.22 -12.00 -12.44
CA PHE A 411 -1.07 -12.07 -11.74
C PHE A 411 -1.77 -10.70 -11.60
N ARG A 412 -1.05 -9.59 -11.76
CA ARG A 412 -1.58 -8.21 -11.86
C ARG A 412 -1.62 -7.69 -13.30
N ARG A 413 -1.73 -8.60 -14.28
CA ARG A 413 -1.86 -8.29 -15.71
C ARG A 413 -0.58 -7.77 -16.38
N ALA A 414 0.55 -7.70 -15.67
CA ALA A 414 1.83 -7.33 -16.27
C ALA A 414 2.23 -8.32 -17.37
N ASP A 415 2.72 -7.79 -18.49
CA ASP A 415 2.95 -8.60 -19.68
C ASP A 415 4.35 -8.38 -20.25
N ILE A 416 5.18 -9.42 -20.21
CA ILE A 416 6.55 -9.37 -20.72
C ILE A 416 6.58 -9.17 -22.25
N GLU A 417 5.52 -9.59 -22.95
CA GLU A 417 5.37 -9.35 -24.39
C GLU A 417 5.16 -7.86 -24.67
N THR A 418 4.43 -7.15 -23.80
CA THR A 418 4.25 -5.69 -23.90
C THR A 418 5.59 -4.97 -23.77
N TYR A 419 6.43 -5.38 -22.82
CA TYR A 419 7.79 -4.86 -22.68
C TYR A 419 8.61 -5.09 -23.98
N ALA A 420 8.60 -6.31 -24.51
CA ALA A 420 9.33 -6.65 -25.72
C ALA A 420 8.83 -5.87 -26.95
N HIS A 421 7.52 -5.67 -27.07
CA HIS A 421 6.93 -4.91 -28.15
C HIS A 421 7.30 -3.42 -28.09
N VAL A 422 7.21 -2.79 -26.91
CA VAL A 422 7.61 -1.37 -26.76
C VAL A 422 9.11 -1.19 -26.97
N ARG A 423 9.94 -2.15 -26.55
CA ARG A 423 11.37 -2.18 -26.90
C ARG A 423 11.56 -2.13 -28.42
N GLN A 424 10.82 -2.94 -29.17
CA GLN A 424 10.85 -2.91 -30.64
C GLN A 424 10.39 -1.57 -31.21
N LEU A 425 9.30 -0.98 -30.70
CA LEU A 425 8.80 0.32 -31.17
C LEU A 425 9.82 1.44 -30.98
N ILE A 426 10.51 1.47 -29.84
CA ILE A 426 11.57 2.45 -29.58
C ILE A 426 12.76 2.21 -30.51
N GLU A 427 13.19 0.95 -30.68
CA GLU A 427 14.33 0.58 -31.54
C GLU A 427 14.09 0.91 -33.02
N HIS A 428 12.88 0.69 -33.54
CA HIS A 428 12.52 1.03 -34.92
C HIS A 428 12.18 2.52 -35.11
N GLY A 429 11.86 3.24 -34.02
CA GLY A 429 11.38 4.61 -34.02
C GLY A 429 12.47 5.69 -33.90
N ASP A 430 13.71 5.42 -34.29
CA ASP A 430 14.93 6.23 -34.02
C ASP A 430 15.22 6.46 -32.52
N GLY A 431 14.65 5.64 -31.65
CA GLY A 431 14.97 5.61 -30.23
C GLY A 431 16.27 4.85 -29.94
N GLN A 432 16.67 4.79 -28.66
CA GLN A 432 17.88 4.09 -28.25
C GLN A 432 17.60 3.08 -27.13
N ILE A 433 18.12 1.86 -27.29
CA ILE A 433 18.17 0.85 -26.23
C ILE A 433 19.54 0.92 -25.57
N VAL A 434 19.57 1.02 -24.25
CA VAL A 434 20.80 1.18 -23.45
C VAL A 434 20.80 0.16 -22.33
N GLU A 435 21.93 -0.50 -22.08
CA GLU A 435 22.05 -1.50 -21.02
C GLU A 435 22.98 -1.03 -19.89
N LEU A 436 22.56 -1.24 -18.64
CA LEU A 436 23.36 -0.96 -17.44
C LEU A 436 23.65 -2.27 -16.70
N THR A 437 24.88 -2.75 -16.84
CA THR A 437 25.35 -4.03 -16.28
C THR A 437 26.08 -3.88 -14.95
N LYS A 438 26.60 -2.68 -14.62
CA LYS A 438 27.38 -2.46 -13.40
C LYS A 438 26.48 -2.48 -12.17
N ASN A 439 26.73 -3.39 -11.23
CA ASN A 439 26.01 -3.51 -9.96
C ASN A 439 26.78 -2.80 -8.82
N PHE A 440 26.18 -1.77 -8.23
CA PHE A 440 26.73 -1.02 -7.10
C PHE A 440 26.21 -1.49 -5.72
N ARG A 441 25.24 -2.41 -5.72
CA ARG A 441 24.49 -2.83 -4.54
C ARG A 441 25.17 -3.97 -3.79
N SER A 442 25.48 -5.03 -4.51
CA SER A 442 25.81 -6.35 -3.96
C SER A 442 27.31 -6.61 -4.01
N ALA A 443 27.81 -7.36 -3.02
CA ALA A 443 29.19 -7.80 -2.96
C ALA A 443 29.52 -8.74 -4.12
N GLY A 444 30.79 -8.77 -4.56
CA GLY A 444 31.23 -9.56 -5.71
C GLY A 444 30.80 -11.03 -5.64
N ARG A 445 30.99 -11.68 -4.48
CA ARG A 445 30.61 -13.08 -4.26
C ARG A 445 29.11 -13.36 -4.46
N VAL A 446 28.26 -12.40 -4.12
CA VAL A 446 26.81 -12.52 -4.33
C VAL A 446 26.49 -12.39 -5.82
N CYS A 447 27.08 -11.40 -6.51
CA CYS A 447 26.90 -11.22 -7.95
C CYS A 447 27.38 -12.44 -8.75
N ASP A 448 28.54 -12.99 -8.42
CA ASP A 448 29.13 -14.14 -9.11
C ASP A 448 28.22 -15.38 -9.00
N TRP A 449 27.74 -15.68 -7.80
CA TRP A 449 26.82 -16.80 -7.56
C TRP A 449 25.45 -16.58 -8.22
N VAL A 450 24.92 -15.35 -8.17
CA VAL A 450 23.68 -15.01 -8.89
C VAL A 450 23.85 -15.20 -10.40
N ASN A 451 24.98 -14.79 -10.97
CA ASN A 451 25.26 -14.98 -12.40
C ASN A 451 25.34 -16.46 -12.77
N GLU A 452 25.95 -17.29 -11.94
CA GLU A 452 26.05 -18.73 -12.15
C GLU A 452 24.67 -19.40 -12.14
N THR A 453 23.88 -19.17 -11.08
CA THR A 453 22.51 -19.72 -10.95
C THR A 453 21.57 -19.21 -12.05
N SER A 454 21.75 -17.97 -12.48
CA SER A 454 20.93 -17.34 -13.52
C SER A 454 21.15 -17.96 -14.90
N LYS A 455 22.33 -18.50 -15.22
CA LYS A 455 22.59 -19.20 -16.49
C LYS A 455 21.76 -20.47 -16.66
N ALA A 456 21.34 -21.11 -15.57
CA ALA A 456 20.41 -22.24 -15.62
C ALA A 456 18.96 -21.80 -15.84
N THR A 457 18.64 -20.53 -15.58
CA THR A 457 17.27 -19.97 -15.64
C THR A 457 17.01 -19.15 -16.91
N PHE A 458 18.00 -18.40 -17.37
CA PHE A 458 17.92 -17.51 -18.54
C PHE A 458 18.84 -18.03 -19.64
N ARG A 459 18.33 -18.06 -20.87
CA ARG A 459 19.09 -18.43 -22.07
C ARG A 459 19.82 -17.21 -22.63
N GLU A 460 20.81 -17.41 -23.50
CA GLU A 460 21.48 -16.30 -24.19
C GLU A 460 20.54 -15.51 -25.10
N THR A 461 19.55 -16.19 -25.69
CA THR A 461 18.51 -15.57 -26.51
C THR A 461 17.18 -15.50 -25.76
N ALA A 462 16.48 -14.38 -25.92
CA ALA A 462 15.14 -14.21 -25.36
C ALA A 462 14.14 -15.15 -26.04
N THR A 463 13.17 -15.65 -25.26
CA THR A 463 11.96 -16.31 -25.76
C THR A 463 10.76 -15.39 -25.54
N PRO A 464 9.56 -15.70 -26.08
CA PRO A 464 8.37 -14.86 -25.85
C PRO A 464 7.99 -14.69 -24.38
N TRP A 465 8.36 -15.63 -23.51
CA TRP A 465 8.01 -15.63 -22.08
C TRP A 465 9.20 -15.43 -21.13
N GLN A 466 10.44 -15.46 -21.63
CA GLN A 466 11.65 -15.34 -20.80
C GLN A 466 12.69 -14.43 -21.46
N PRO A 467 13.22 -13.42 -20.75
CA PRO A 467 14.25 -12.53 -21.29
C PRO A 467 15.60 -13.23 -21.45
N ALA A 468 16.47 -12.62 -22.25
CA ALA A 468 17.86 -13.03 -22.40
C ALA A 468 18.65 -12.84 -21.10
N PHE A 469 19.66 -13.68 -20.90
CA PHE A 469 20.60 -13.57 -19.80
C PHE A 469 21.50 -12.34 -19.99
N SER A 470 21.61 -11.54 -18.93
CA SER A 470 22.59 -10.46 -18.80
C SER A 470 23.16 -10.49 -17.39
N GLY A 471 24.49 -10.51 -17.31
CA GLY A 471 25.24 -10.68 -16.08
C GLY A 471 25.36 -9.39 -15.26
N LEU A 472 25.47 -9.55 -13.94
CA LEU A 472 25.76 -8.48 -13.00
C LEU A 472 27.27 -8.30 -12.87
N ASP A 473 27.82 -7.15 -13.28
CA ASP A 473 29.23 -6.82 -13.06
C ASP A 473 29.40 -6.11 -11.70
N PRO A 474 30.02 -6.73 -10.69
CA PRO A 474 30.14 -6.11 -9.37
C PRO A 474 31.06 -4.87 -9.38
N ALA A 475 30.61 -3.77 -8.79
CA ALA A 475 31.45 -2.60 -8.48
C ALA A 475 32.18 -2.75 -7.14
N ARG A 476 31.62 -3.57 -6.24
CA ARG A 476 32.20 -3.87 -4.93
C ARG A 476 33.22 -5.01 -5.06
N SER A 477 34.27 -4.98 -4.24
CA SER A 477 35.16 -6.12 -4.12
C SER A 477 34.40 -7.35 -3.58
N PRO A 478 34.95 -8.56 -3.72
CA PRO A 478 34.37 -9.77 -3.14
C PRO A 478 34.13 -9.69 -1.62
N GLY A 479 34.81 -8.78 -0.90
CA GLY A 479 34.72 -8.61 0.55
C GLY A 479 35.33 -9.76 1.34
N ASP A 480 35.21 -9.69 2.66
CA ASP A 480 35.61 -10.77 3.58
C ASP A 480 34.68 -11.99 3.40
N PRO A 481 35.21 -13.19 3.08
CA PRO A 481 34.41 -14.40 2.89
C PRO A 481 33.52 -14.78 4.09
N THR A 482 33.85 -14.33 5.29
CA THR A 482 33.07 -14.58 6.50
C THR A 482 31.82 -13.68 6.59
N LEU A 483 31.88 -12.49 5.99
CA LEU A 483 30.84 -11.46 6.04
C LEU A 483 30.01 -11.37 4.75
N THR A 484 30.55 -11.85 3.63
CA THR A 484 29.90 -11.77 2.31
C THR A 484 29.75 -13.13 1.63
N GLY A 485 28.78 -13.22 0.71
CA GLY A 485 28.53 -14.39 -0.13
C GLY A 485 27.26 -15.14 0.26
N ILE A 486 27.29 -16.46 0.12
CA ILE A 486 26.12 -17.32 0.30
C ILE A 486 26.32 -18.24 1.50
N ARG A 487 25.24 -18.53 2.23
CA ARG A 487 25.20 -19.52 3.31
C ARG A 487 23.99 -20.43 3.14
N ALA A 488 24.16 -21.69 3.50
CA ALA A 488 23.07 -22.64 3.57
C ALA A 488 22.63 -22.80 5.04
N MET A 489 21.32 -22.85 5.26
CA MET A 489 20.75 -23.24 6.54
C MET A 489 19.95 -24.52 6.31
N THR A 490 20.47 -25.65 6.79
CA THR A 490 19.89 -26.97 6.53
C THR A 490 19.11 -27.44 7.76
N VAL A 491 17.82 -27.69 7.57
CA VAL A 491 16.96 -28.31 8.57
C VAL A 491 17.23 -29.82 8.60
N PRO A 492 17.38 -30.46 9.78
CA PRO A 492 17.64 -31.89 9.90
C PRO A 492 16.62 -32.76 9.18
N ASP A 493 17.09 -33.82 8.51
CA ASP A 493 16.29 -34.68 7.62
C ASP A 493 15.22 -35.52 8.33
N ASP A 494 15.37 -35.71 9.64
CA ASP A 494 14.44 -36.41 10.54
C ASP A 494 13.31 -35.51 11.05
N THR A 495 13.35 -34.21 10.77
CA THR A 495 12.29 -33.27 11.15
C THR A 495 11.00 -33.58 10.40
N ASP A 496 9.88 -33.69 11.11
CA ASP A 496 8.55 -33.77 10.49
C ASP A 496 8.31 -32.51 9.63
N TYR A 497 7.87 -32.70 8.38
CA TYR A 497 7.56 -31.65 7.42
C TYR A 497 6.70 -30.51 8.03
N LYS A 498 5.75 -30.84 8.92
CA LYS A 498 4.90 -29.84 9.59
C LYS A 498 5.67 -28.90 10.53
N ASN A 499 6.78 -29.37 11.10
CA ASN A 499 7.58 -28.63 12.08
C ASN A 499 8.77 -27.89 11.44
N VAL A 500 9.06 -28.13 10.15
CA VAL A 500 10.16 -27.49 9.44
C VAL A 500 10.10 -25.95 9.52
N PRO A 501 8.96 -25.27 9.26
CA PRO A 501 8.91 -23.81 9.34
C PRO A 501 9.22 -23.28 10.74
N ALA A 502 8.74 -23.94 11.79
CA ALA A 502 8.96 -23.51 13.17
C ALA A 502 10.42 -23.66 13.61
N LEU A 503 11.07 -24.77 13.25
CA LEU A 503 12.48 -25.00 13.56
C LEU A 503 13.39 -24.02 12.81
N GLU A 504 13.11 -23.78 11.53
CA GLU A 504 13.84 -22.80 10.74
C GLU A 504 13.65 -21.38 11.28
N ALA A 505 12.41 -20.98 11.58
CA ALA A 505 12.08 -19.68 12.17
C ALA A 505 12.85 -19.43 13.47
N ALA A 506 12.85 -20.40 14.40
CA ALA A 506 13.60 -20.30 15.64
C ALA A 506 15.11 -20.18 15.41
N THR A 507 15.65 -20.89 14.41
CA THR A 507 17.08 -20.82 14.05
C THR A 507 17.46 -19.45 13.48
N ILE A 508 16.63 -18.87 12.60
CA ILE A 508 16.83 -17.51 12.08
C ILE A 508 16.78 -16.49 13.23
N ALA A 509 15.79 -16.60 14.13
CA ALA A 509 15.66 -15.68 15.26
C ALA A 509 16.89 -15.73 16.18
N ARG A 510 17.39 -16.94 16.51
CA ARG A 510 18.63 -17.10 17.30
C ARG A 510 19.85 -16.52 16.59
N TYR A 511 19.98 -16.72 15.28
CA TYR A 511 21.06 -16.11 14.51
C TYR A 511 21.02 -14.58 14.54
N ILE A 512 19.84 -13.97 14.37
CA ILE A 512 19.70 -12.50 14.38
C ILE A 512 20.01 -11.95 15.78
N ALA A 513 19.52 -12.59 16.83
CA ALA A 513 19.83 -12.22 18.21
C ALA A 513 21.34 -12.33 18.51
N ASP A 514 22.01 -13.41 18.08
CA ASP A 514 23.47 -13.54 18.16
C ASP A 514 24.19 -12.43 17.38
N ALA A 515 23.77 -12.17 16.14
CA ALA A 515 24.42 -11.20 15.27
C ALA A 515 24.37 -9.78 15.85
N VAL A 516 23.24 -9.38 16.44
CA VAL A 516 23.08 -8.06 17.07
C VAL A 516 23.71 -8.03 18.45
N GLY A 517 23.49 -9.06 19.28
CA GLY A 517 23.98 -9.12 20.66
C GLY A 517 25.50 -9.20 20.78
N ASN A 518 26.15 -9.98 19.92
CA ASN A 518 27.61 -10.10 19.86
C ASN A 518 28.27 -9.07 18.91
N GLY A 519 27.49 -8.15 18.35
CA GLY A 519 28.00 -7.04 17.54
C GLY A 519 28.70 -7.49 16.26
N ARG A 520 28.19 -8.52 15.57
CA ARG A 520 28.73 -8.97 14.27
C ARG A 520 28.84 -7.79 13.31
N THR A 521 29.89 -7.78 12.51
CA THR A 521 30.17 -6.65 11.62
C THR A 521 29.41 -6.78 10.29
N ILE A 522 28.88 -5.66 9.83
CA ILE A 522 28.29 -5.47 8.51
C ILE A 522 29.24 -4.57 7.71
N GLU A 523 29.69 -5.06 6.55
CA GLU A 523 30.51 -4.29 5.62
C GLU A 523 29.69 -3.13 5.01
N GLY A 524 30.23 -1.91 5.09
CA GLY A 524 29.65 -0.70 4.52
C GLY A 524 29.68 -0.70 2.99
N TYR A 525 28.64 -0.12 2.39
CA TYR A 525 28.34 -0.28 0.95
C TYR A 525 28.14 1.06 0.21
N SER A 526 28.38 2.21 0.84
CA SER A 526 28.15 3.52 0.19
C SER A 526 29.31 4.50 0.40
N ALA A 527 29.40 5.52 -0.46
CA ALA A 527 30.38 6.59 -0.32
C ALA A 527 30.25 7.39 1.00
N ARG A 528 29.06 7.38 1.63
CA ARG A 528 28.78 8.04 2.92
C ARG A 528 28.94 7.09 4.13
N LEU A 529 29.05 5.78 3.90
CA LEU A 529 29.26 4.74 4.93
C LEU A 529 30.43 3.86 4.48
N THR A 530 31.64 4.38 4.66
CA THR A 530 32.89 3.66 4.46
C THR A 530 33.28 2.94 5.76
N GLY A 531 33.66 1.67 5.67
CA GLY A 531 34.07 0.84 6.82
C GLY A 531 33.01 -0.17 7.28
N SER A 532 33.34 -0.95 8.31
CA SER A 532 32.45 -1.93 8.93
C SER A 532 31.76 -1.34 10.16
N ARG A 533 30.51 -1.72 10.41
CA ARG A 533 29.77 -1.33 11.61
C ARG A 533 29.08 -2.53 12.27
N PRO A 534 28.71 -2.49 13.56
CA PRO A 534 27.89 -3.52 14.17
C PRO A 534 26.55 -3.70 13.44
N ALA A 535 26.07 -4.94 13.42
CA ALA A 535 24.76 -5.31 12.91
C ALA A 535 23.65 -4.71 13.76
N ARG A 536 22.56 -4.34 13.08
CA ARG A 536 21.32 -3.85 13.71
C ARG A 536 20.14 -4.61 13.12
N TYR A 537 18.99 -4.61 13.78
CA TYR A 537 17.80 -5.34 13.30
C TYR A 537 17.38 -4.93 11.88
N GLY A 538 17.51 -3.66 11.54
CA GLY A 538 17.23 -3.10 10.21
C GLY A 538 18.07 -3.67 9.05
N ASP A 539 19.13 -4.44 9.37
CA ASP A 539 20.02 -5.08 8.39
C ASP A 539 19.52 -6.42 7.86
N PHE A 540 18.49 -6.98 8.50
CA PHE A 540 17.98 -8.31 8.18
C PHE A 540 16.64 -8.23 7.46
N LEU A 541 16.51 -9.03 6.40
CA LEU A 541 15.28 -9.21 5.63
C LEU A 541 14.99 -10.70 5.50
N ILE A 542 13.80 -11.14 5.91
CA ILE A 542 13.34 -12.52 5.77
C ILE A 542 12.28 -12.57 4.67
N LEU A 543 12.51 -13.42 3.67
CA LEU A 543 11.64 -13.60 2.51
C LEU A 543 11.07 -15.00 2.47
N THR A 544 9.74 -15.08 2.43
CA THR A 544 9.02 -16.34 2.14
C THR A 544 8.40 -16.28 0.74
N ARG A 545 8.15 -17.44 0.11
CA ARG A 545 7.49 -17.49 -1.21
C ARG A 545 6.02 -17.09 -1.15
N ILE A 546 5.32 -17.53 -0.10
CA ILE A 546 3.89 -17.31 0.14
C ILE A 546 3.65 -16.85 1.58
N LYS A 547 2.43 -16.37 1.85
CA LYS A 547 2.05 -15.82 3.16
C LYS A 547 1.83 -16.87 4.26
N ARG A 548 1.72 -18.16 3.89
CA ARG A 548 1.22 -19.26 4.76
C ARG A 548 1.88 -19.31 6.14
N ASN A 549 3.21 -19.28 6.20
CA ASN A 549 3.96 -19.43 7.44
C ASN A 549 4.58 -18.14 7.96
N ILE A 550 4.29 -16.97 7.35
CA ILE A 550 4.88 -15.69 7.78
C ILE A 550 4.68 -15.46 9.29
N ALA A 551 3.48 -15.74 9.81
CA ALA A 551 3.19 -15.60 11.24
C ALA A 551 4.10 -16.48 12.14
N VAL A 552 4.54 -17.66 11.66
CA VAL A 552 5.45 -18.54 12.41
C VAL A 552 6.82 -17.89 12.58
N TYR A 553 7.31 -17.18 11.56
CA TYR A 553 8.58 -16.44 11.64
C TYR A 553 8.45 -15.19 12.51
N ALA A 554 7.32 -14.48 12.43
CA ALA A 554 7.06 -13.32 13.29
C ALA A 554 7.09 -13.70 14.77
N SER A 555 6.32 -14.72 15.17
CA SER A 555 6.29 -15.19 16.56
C SER A 555 7.63 -15.71 17.07
N ALA A 556 8.47 -16.29 16.19
CA ALA A 556 9.81 -16.71 16.58
C ALA A 556 10.75 -15.52 16.85
N LEU A 557 10.60 -14.40 16.12
CA LEU A 557 11.33 -13.17 16.38
C LEU A 557 10.85 -12.50 17.67
N GLU A 558 9.53 -12.41 17.86
CA GLU A 558 8.89 -11.83 19.04
C GLU A 558 9.29 -12.59 20.32
N ALA A 559 9.34 -13.92 20.28
CA ALA A 559 9.81 -14.74 21.40
C ALA A 559 11.28 -14.48 21.81
N MET A 560 12.10 -13.91 20.92
CA MET A 560 13.47 -13.48 21.20
C MET A 560 13.57 -11.98 21.53
N GLY A 561 12.44 -11.27 21.64
CA GLY A 561 12.40 -9.81 21.82
C GLY A 561 12.89 -9.01 20.60
N ILE A 562 12.89 -9.62 19.41
CA ILE A 562 13.38 -8.99 18.17
C ILE A 562 12.25 -8.20 17.52
N PRO A 563 12.39 -6.87 17.35
CA PRO A 563 11.37 -6.05 16.70
C PRO A 563 11.29 -6.41 15.21
N CYS A 564 10.08 -6.68 14.72
CA CYS A 564 9.87 -7.07 13.33
C CYS A 564 8.73 -6.29 12.66
N GLU A 565 8.89 -6.04 11.36
CA GLU A 565 7.86 -5.44 10.51
C GLU A 565 7.37 -6.49 9.51
N VAL A 566 6.08 -6.84 9.58
CA VAL A 566 5.49 -7.91 8.77
C VAL A 566 4.73 -7.35 7.58
N GLY A 567 5.33 -7.45 6.40
CA GLY A 567 4.75 -7.02 5.13
C GLY A 567 3.90 -8.11 4.46
N GLY A 568 2.60 -7.86 4.32
CA GLY A 568 1.70 -8.61 3.45
C GLY A 568 1.22 -9.97 3.98
N GLY A 569 0.59 -10.03 5.17
CA GLY A 569 -0.14 -11.21 5.64
C GLY A 569 -0.77 -11.07 7.03
N GLY A 570 -1.78 -11.90 7.32
CA GLY A 570 -2.68 -11.87 8.49
C GLY A 570 -2.06 -12.17 9.87
N ALA A 571 -0.84 -11.70 10.14
CA ALA A 571 -0.31 -11.62 11.50
C ALA A 571 -1.21 -10.74 12.39
N PHE A 572 -1.88 -9.74 11.78
CA PHE A 572 -2.86 -8.87 12.43
C PHE A 572 -3.98 -9.63 13.16
N GLN A 573 -4.52 -10.71 12.58
CA GLN A 573 -5.63 -11.48 13.18
C GLN A 573 -5.22 -12.35 14.38
N ARG A 574 -3.93 -12.67 14.54
CA ARG A 574 -3.50 -13.79 15.39
C ARG A 574 -3.12 -13.38 16.81
N THR A 575 -3.00 -12.09 17.11
CA THR A 575 -2.67 -11.66 18.48
C THR A 575 -3.84 -11.95 19.41
N GLY A 576 -3.54 -12.41 20.63
CA GLY A 576 -4.57 -12.64 21.65
C GLY A 576 -5.40 -11.38 21.92
N ALA A 577 -4.75 -10.21 21.89
CA ALA A 577 -5.39 -8.92 22.05
C ALA A 577 -6.47 -8.64 21.00
N MET A 578 -6.17 -8.88 19.71
CA MET A 578 -7.13 -8.64 18.64
C MET A 578 -8.34 -9.57 18.74
N ARG A 579 -8.11 -10.85 19.08
CA ARG A 579 -9.21 -11.81 19.28
C ARG A 579 -10.16 -11.35 20.40
N MET A 580 -9.60 -10.92 21.53
CA MET A 580 -10.37 -10.40 22.66
C MET A 580 -11.15 -9.13 22.27
N LEU A 581 -10.54 -8.22 21.52
CA LEU A 581 -11.24 -7.04 21.01
C LEU A 581 -12.41 -7.45 20.11
N MET A 582 -12.20 -8.34 19.15
CA MET A 582 -13.25 -8.73 18.20
C MET A 582 -14.41 -9.47 18.86
N GLU A 583 -14.14 -10.35 19.82
CA GLU A 583 -15.18 -11.00 20.62
C GLU A 583 -16.01 -9.94 21.37
N LEU A 584 -15.34 -8.98 22.01
CA LEU A 584 -15.99 -7.86 22.71
C LEU A 584 -16.84 -7.01 21.77
N LEU A 585 -16.28 -6.58 20.63
CA LEU A 585 -16.98 -5.74 19.66
C LEU A 585 -18.20 -6.45 19.06
N LYS A 586 -18.12 -7.76 18.78
CA LYS A 586 -19.25 -8.57 18.30
C LYS A 586 -20.37 -8.62 19.33
N ALA A 587 -20.04 -8.85 20.61
CA ALA A 587 -21.04 -8.83 21.68
C ALA A 587 -21.69 -7.45 21.88
N LEU A 588 -20.98 -6.36 21.57
CA LEU A 588 -21.50 -4.98 21.63
C LEU A 588 -22.32 -4.60 20.38
N ALA A 589 -21.95 -5.12 19.21
CA ALA A 589 -22.67 -4.90 17.96
C ALA A 589 -24.02 -5.63 17.95
N ASN A 590 -24.08 -6.82 18.56
CA ASN A 590 -25.29 -7.61 18.71
C ASN A 590 -25.56 -7.98 20.18
N PRO A 591 -26.20 -7.08 20.96
CA PRO A 591 -26.42 -7.27 22.40
C PRO A 591 -27.34 -8.46 22.75
N ASP A 592 -28.15 -8.94 21.80
CA ASP A 592 -29.07 -10.06 21.99
C ASP A 592 -28.44 -11.43 21.74
N ASP A 593 -27.21 -11.46 21.22
CA ASP A 593 -26.45 -12.70 21.00
C ASP A 593 -25.82 -13.20 22.32
N GLU A 594 -26.57 -14.05 23.04
CA GLU A 594 -26.10 -14.67 24.28
C GLU A 594 -24.82 -15.50 24.09
N VAL A 595 -24.56 -16.04 22.89
CA VAL A 595 -23.35 -16.82 22.62
C VAL A 595 -22.13 -15.90 22.56
N ALA A 596 -22.24 -14.76 21.88
CA ALA A 596 -21.19 -13.74 21.85
C ALA A 596 -20.91 -13.18 23.26
N VAL A 597 -21.96 -12.91 24.05
CA VAL A 597 -21.82 -12.43 25.43
C VAL A 597 -21.10 -13.46 26.31
N VAL A 598 -21.49 -14.73 26.24
CA VAL A 598 -20.83 -15.81 27.01
C VAL A 598 -19.38 -15.98 26.56
N ALA A 599 -19.09 -15.89 25.26
CA ALA A 599 -17.72 -16.00 24.75
C ALA A 599 -16.80 -14.93 25.37
N VAL A 600 -17.28 -13.68 25.46
CA VAL A 600 -16.54 -12.57 26.07
C VAL A 600 -16.38 -12.75 27.57
N LEU A 601 -17.45 -13.12 28.30
CA LEU A 601 -17.41 -13.34 29.75
C LEU A 601 -16.46 -14.49 30.14
N ARG A 602 -16.45 -15.57 29.36
CA ARG A 602 -15.54 -16.71 29.52
C ARG A 602 -14.10 -16.37 29.09
N GLY A 603 -13.96 -15.45 28.14
CA GLY A 603 -12.69 -15.06 27.54
C GLY A 603 -11.72 -14.40 28.54
N PRO A 604 -10.43 -14.24 28.17
CA PRO A 604 -9.39 -13.79 29.10
C PRO A 604 -9.59 -12.37 29.63
N LEU A 605 -10.46 -11.57 28.99
CA LEU A 605 -10.78 -10.21 29.43
C LEU A 605 -11.56 -10.18 30.75
N PHE A 606 -12.42 -11.17 30.98
CA PHE A 606 -13.24 -11.29 32.19
C PHE A 606 -12.87 -12.50 33.04
N GLY A 607 -12.46 -13.60 32.40
CA GLY A 607 -11.97 -14.81 33.07
C GLY A 607 -13.01 -15.52 33.93
N ILE A 608 -14.29 -15.40 33.60
CA ILE A 608 -15.37 -16.02 34.37
C ILE A 608 -15.39 -17.51 34.12
N THR A 609 -15.43 -18.30 35.19
CA THR A 609 -15.35 -19.75 35.13
C THR A 609 -16.62 -20.38 34.56
N ASP A 610 -16.49 -21.56 33.91
CA ASP A 610 -17.64 -22.32 33.42
C ASP A 610 -18.64 -22.64 34.56
N ASP A 611 -18.15 -22.81 35.79
CA ASP A 611 -18.93 -22.98 37.01
C ASP A 611 -19.79 -21.75 37.36
N ASP A 612 -19.24 -20.55 37.26
CA ASP A 612 -19.97 -19.30 37.52
C ASP A 612 -21.02 -19.05 36.44
N LEU A 613 -20.69 -19.32 35.17
CA LEU A 613 -21.63 -19.25 34.06
C LEU A 613 -22.78 -20.26 34.24
N TYR A 614 -22.46 -21.51 34.61
CA TYR A 614 -23.45 -22.54 34.89
C TYR A 614 -24.37 -22.14 36.05
N ARG A 615 -23.82 -21.67 37.18
CA ARG A 615 -24.63 -21.21 38.32
C ARG A 615 -25.57 -20.07 37.94
N HIS A 616 -25.11 -19.11 37.15
CA HIS A 616 -25.94 -18.01 36.64
C HIS A 616 -27.10 -18.53 35.79
N ARG A 617 -26.83 -19.45 34.84
CA ARG A 617 -27.87 -20.02 33.97
C ARG A 617 -28.84 -20.92 34.73
N SER A 618 -28.34 -21.77 35.63
CA SER A 618 -29.18 -22.64 36.47
C SER A 618 -30.02 -21.87 37.48
N GLY A 619 -29.63 -20.64 37.85
CA GLY A 619 -30.44 -19.71 38.64
C GLY A 619 -31.59 -19.06 37.87
N GLY A 620 -31.79 -19.39 36.58
CA GLY A 620 -32.85 -18.84 35.73
C GLY A 620 -32.48 -17.52 35.03
N CYS A 621 -31.25 -17.04 35.18
CA CYS A 621 -30.82 -15.78 34.57
C CYS A 621 -30.37 -15.98 33.11
N GLN A 622 -30.60 -14.96 32.28
CA GLN A 622 -30.12 -14.90 30.89
C GLN A 622 -28.76 -14.21 30.81
N PHE A 623 -28.02 -14.44 29.72
CA PHE A 623 -26.75 -13.75 29.45
C PHE A 623 -26.99 -12.48 28.63
N ARG A 624 -27.78 -11.57 29.18
CA ARG A 624 -28.15 -10.29 28.54
C ARG A 624 -27.80 -9.14 29.46
N TYR A 625 -27.27 -8.07 28.88
CA TYR A 625 -26.85 -6.88 29.63
C TYR A 625 -27.73 -5.65 29.37
N LEU A 626 -28.75 -5.76 28.52
CA LEU A 626 -29.77 -4.72 28.30
C LEU A 626 -31.10 -5.10 28.97
N ILE A 627 -31.03 -5.41 30.27
CA ILE A 627 -32.19 -5.81 31.08
C ILE A 627 -32.44 -4.80 32.22
N PRO A 628 -33.70 -4.51 32.57
CA PRO A 628 -34.01 -3.56 33.65
C PRO A 628 -33.44 -3.96 35.01
N GLU A 629 -33.36 -5.26 35.31
CA GLU A 629 -32.93 -5.80 36.60
C GLU A 629 -31.42 -6.08 36.68
N LEU A 630 -30.60 -5.50 35.81
CA LEU A 630 -29.16 -5.80 35.73
C LEU A 630 -28.41 -5.55 37.06
N ASP A 631 -28.80 -4.52 37.81
CA ASP A 631 -28.18 -4.21 39.11
C ASP A 631 -28.48 -5.27 40.19
N ALA A 632 -29.56 -6.04 40.02
CA ALA A 632 -29.89 -7.14 40.92
C ALA A 632 -29.03 -8.39 40.67
N VAL A 633 -28.39 -8.50 39.49
CA VAL A 633 -27.53 -9.65 39.14
C VAL A 633 -26.22 -9.58 39.93
N GLN A 634 -26.03 -10.55 40.83
CA GLN A 634 -24.85 -10.63 41.70
C GLN A 634 -23.74 -11.53 41.14
N GLY A 635 -22.57 -11.45 41.76
CA GLY A 635 -21.43 -12.30 41.44
C GLY A 635 -20.60 -11.87 40.23
N PRO A 636 -19.66 -12.72 39.79
CA PRO A 636 -18.76 -12.41 38.68
C PRO A 636 -19.49 -12.10 37.37
N VAL A 637 -20.53 -12.88 37.03
CA VAL A 637 -21.34 -12.69 35.81
C VAL A 637 -22.05 -11.35 35.81
N GLY A 638 -22.72 -10.98 36.91
CA GLY A 638 -23.38 -9.68 37.02
C GLY A 638 -22.42 -8.49 36.88
N THR A 639 -21.21 -8.63 37.41
CA THR A 639 -20.16 -7.60 37.26
C THR A 639 -19.71 -7.48 35.80
N GLY A 640 -19.51 -8.60 35.12
CA GLY A 640 -19.17 -8.61 33.69
C GLY A 640 -20.28 -8.00 32.81
N LEU A 641 -21.54 -8.36 33.06
CA LEU A 641 -22.69 -7.80 32.33
C LEU A 641 -22.83 -6.28 32.53
N ARG A 642 -22.57 -5.74 33.74
CA ARG A 642 -22.57 -4.28 33.98
C ARG A 642 -21.46 -3.55 33.23
N LEU A 643 -20.27 -4.14 33.11
CA LEU A 643 -19.20 -3.59 32.29
C LEU A 643 -19.56 -3.60 30.80
N LEU A 644 -20.18 -4.68 30.31
CA LEU A 644 -20.69 -4.73 28.93
C LEU A 644 -21.79 -3.70 28.66
N ALA A 645 -22.73 -3.51 29.60
CA ALA A 645 -23.75 -2.47 29.50
C ALA A 645 -23.14 -1.05 29.45
N SER A 646 -22.06 -0.83 30.22
CA SER A 646 -21.34 0.44 30.21
C SER A 646 -20.60 0.66 28.89
N ALA A 647 -19.91 -0.37 28.38
CA ALA A 647 -19.28 -0.35 27.06
C ALA A 647 -20.30 -0.08 25.95
N TYR A 648 -21.45 -0.75 25.97
CA TYR A 648 -22.52 -0.55 24.99
C TYR A 648 -23.05 0.88 25.00
N ARG A 649 -23.19 1.50 26.19
CA ARG A 649 -23.60 2.91 26.28
C ARG A 649 -22.62 3.84 25.57
N LEU A 650 -21.31 3.60 25.71
CA LEU A 650 -20.29 4.38 25.00
C LEU A 650 -20.46 4.30 23.48
N THR A 651 -20.83 3.14 22.93
CA THR A 651 -21.07 2.99 21.47
C THR A 651 -22.32 3.74 20.99
N ARG A 652 -23.21 4.14 21.90
CA ARG A 652 -24.41 4.94 21.61
C ARG A 652 -24.19 6.44 21.80
N GLU A 653 -23.29 6.83 22.70
CA GLU A 653 -23.06 8.23 23.09
C GLU A 653 -21.88 8.88 22.35
N LEU A 654 -20.92 8.09 21.87
CA LEU A 654 -19.70 8.58 21.23
C LEU A 654 -19.59 8.11 19.78
N PRO A 655 -18.83 8.82 18.93
CA PRO A 655 -18.39 8.28 17.64
C PRO A 655 -17.71 6.91 17.83
N ALA A 656 -17.94 5.97 16.90
CA ALA A 656 -17.52 4.57 17.05
C ALA A 656 -16.06 4.39 17.46
N ALA A 657 -15.12 5.11 16.85
CA ALA A 657 -13.71 5.04 17.20
C ALA A 657 -13.42 5.54 18.63
N SER A 658 -14.03 6.65 19.04
CA SER A 658 -13.90 7.19 20.40
C SER A 658 -14.53 6.27 21.44
N ALA A 659 -15.64 5.60 21.11
CA ALA A 659 -16.21 4.57 21.96
C ALA A 659 -15.24 3.41 22.16
N VAL A 660 -14.60 2.92 21.08
CA VAL A 660 -13.61 1.84 21.14
C VAL A 660 -12.38 2.24 21.95
N GLU A 661 -11.87 3.46 21.79
CA GLU A 661 -10.75 3.97 22.61
C GLU A 661 -11.08 3.94 24.10
N GLN A 662 -12.27 4.44 24.48
CA GLN A 662 -12.74 4.41 25.86
C GLN A 662 -12.97 2.99 26.37
N ILE A 663 -13.47 2.08 25.53
CA ILE A 663 -13.65 0.66 25.87
C ILE A 663 -12.30 -0.02 26.10
N LEU A 664 -11.30 0.24 25.24
CA LEU A 664 -9.94 -0.28 25.40
C LEU A 664 -9.29 0.17 26.70
N GLU A 665 -9.50 1.43 27.09
CA GLU A 665 -9.02 1.96 28.37
C GLU A 665 -9.80 1.37 29.56
N MET A 666 -11.14 1.33 29.49
CA MET A 666 -12.01 0.81 30.55
C MET A 666 -11.73 -0.66 30.85
N THR A 667 -11.49 -1.46 29.80
CA THR A 667 -11.20 -2.90 29.93
C THR A 667 -9.74 -3.20 30.23
N GLY A 668 -8.84 -2.21 30.10
CA GLY A 668 -7.39 -2.39 30.24
C GLY A 668 -6.75 -3.20 29.12
N LEU A 669 -7.49 -3.54 28.06
CA LEU A 669 -7.03 -4.40 26.96
C LEU A 669 -5.79 -3.84 26.26
N LEU A 670 -5.73 -2.52 26.06
CA LEU A 670 -4.56 -1.88 25.43
C LEU A 670 -3.31 -1.99 26.30
N VAL A 671 -3.44 -1.83 27.62
CA VAL A 671 -2.32 -1.95 28.56
C VAL A 671 -1.82 -3.38 28.63
N TRP A 672 -2.75 -4.35 28.66
CA TRP A 672 -2.40 -5.77 28.58
C TRP A 672 -1.67 -6.08 27.28
N ALA A 673 -2.17 -5.57 26.15
CA ALA A 673 -1.53 -5.75 24.86
C ALA A 673 -0.13 -5.15 24.84
N ALA A 674 0.09 -3.96 25.42
CA ALA A 674 1.38 -3.27 25.43
C ALA A 674 2.41 -3.82 26.44
N THR A 675 2.02 -4.79 27.28
CA THR A 675 2.90 -5.38 28.33
C THR A 675 3.09 -6.88 28.17
N GLY A 676 2.44 -7.50 27.19
CA GLY A 676 2.57 -8.92 26.88
C GLY A 676 3.84 -9.27 26.08
N GLU A 677 3.97 -10.54 25.71
CA GLU A 677 5.10 -11.05 24.92
C GLU A 677 5.19 -10.38 23.53
N ASP A 678 4.05 -10.05 22.92
CA ASP A 678 3.95 -9.38 21.61
C ASP A 678 3.61 -7.89 21.75
N ALA A 679 4.20 -7.21 22.76
CA ALA A 679 3.78 -5.88 23.21
C ALA A 679 3.56 -4.84 22.09
N ASP A 680 4.56 -4.71 21.22
CA ASP A 680 4.60 -3.71 20.14
C ASP A 680 3.51 -3.99 19.09
N THR A 681 3.50 -5.20 18.54
CA THR A 681 2.55 -5.64 17.51
C THR A 681 1.12 -5.69 18.03
N ALA A 682 0.90 -6.23 19.23
CA ALA A 682 -0.44 -6.39 19.79
C ALA A 682 -1.10 -5.03 20.05
N ALA A 683 -0.38 -4.08 20.66
CA ALA A 683 -0.91 -2.75 20.92
C ALA A 683 -1.11 -1.93 19.64
N GLY A 684 -0.14 -1.95 18.71
CA GLY A 684 -0.26 -1.27 17.43
C GLY A 684 -1.43 -1.81 16.58
N ASN A 685 -1.70 -3.11 16.64
CA ASN A 685 -2.85 -3.71 15.97
C ASN A 685 -4.19 -3.19 16.54
N LEU A 686 -4.33 -3.00 17.85
CA LEU A 686 -5.55 -2.44 18.45
C LEU A 686 -5.80 -0.99 18.00
N TYR A 687 -4.74 -0.17 17.90
CA TYR A 687 -4.85 1.18 17.34
C TYR A 687 -5.27 1.17 15.88
N ARG A 688 -4.69 0.25 15.09
CA ARG A 688 -5.03 0.09 13.68
C ARG A 688 -6.48 -0.38 13.48
N ALA A 689 -7.01 -1.24 14.35
CA ALA A 689 -8.43 -1.59 14.35
C ALA A 689 -9.32 -0.38 14.66
N THR A 690 -8.91 0.43 15.64
CA THR A 690 -9.62 1.69 15.99
C THR A 690 -9.63 2.68 14.83
N ASP A 691 -8.51 2.84 14.13
CA ASP A 691 -8.41 3.67 12.91
C ASP A 691 -9.30 3.13 11.79
N ARG A 692 -9.38 1.81 11.61
CA ARG A 692 -10.28 1.22 10.62
C ARG A 692 -11.76 1.48 10.94
N ILE A 693 -12.14 1.39 12.21
CA ILE A 693 -13.48 1.76 12.68
C ILE A 693 -13.73 3.25 12.44
N ARG A 694 -12.73 4.11 12.65
CA ARG A 694 -12.80 5.55 12.37
C ARG A 694 -13.09 5.82 10.89
N LEU A 695 -12.38 5.16 9.99
CA LEU A 695 -12.58 5.30 8.54
C LEU A 695 -13.98 4.84 8.12
N CYS A 696 -14.45 3.69 8.61
CA CYS A 696 -15.80 3.22 8.31
C CYS A 696 -16.89 4.19 8.81
N ALA A 697 -16.74 4.72 10.03
CA ALA A 697 -17.67 5.69 10.60
C ALA A 697 -17.67 7.02 9.83
N GLN A 698 -16.52 7.48 9.34
CA GLN A 698 -16.42 8.67 8.49
C GLN A 698 -17.13 8.49 7.14
N SER A 699 -17.17 7.26 6.62
CA SER A 699 -17.95 6.90 5.43
C SER A 699 -19.45 6.71 5.71
N GLY A 700 -19.92 7.00 6.94
CA GLY A 700 -21.33 6.94 7.33
C GLY A 700 -21.80 5.61 7.94
N GLY A 701 -20.89 4.67 8.22
CA GLY A 701 -21.23 3.40 8.86
C GLY A 701 -21.62 3.56 10.35
N ALA A 702 -22.63 2.84 10.80
CA ALA A 702 -22.94 2.68 12.21
C ALA A 702 -21.90 1.78 12.91
N PHE A 703 -21.94 1.72 14.24
CA PHE A 703 -21.00 0.87 15.00
C PHE A 703 -21.04 -0.60 14.57
N ALA A 704 -22.23 -1.17 14.32
CA ALA A 704 -22.37 -2.53 13.81
C ALA A 704 -21.71 -2.72 12.43
N ASP A 705 -21.95 -1.78 11.50
CA ASP A 705 -21.33 -1.79 10.17
C ASP A 705 -19.80 -1.71 10.26
N CYS A 706 -19.28 -0.91 11.21
CA CYS A 706 -17.85 -0.81 11.47
C CYS A 706 -17.26 -2.14 11.98
N VAL A 707 -17.98 -2.86 12.85
CA VAL A 707 -17.54 -4.17 13.37
C VAL A 707 -17.60 -5.22 12.28
N GLU A 708 -18.63 -5.20 11.42
CA GLU A 708 -18.72 -6.10 10.26
C GLU A 708 -17.61 -5.83 9.26
N SER A 709 -17.36 -4.56 8.92
CA SER A 709 -16.25 -4.15 8.05
C SER A 709 -14.90 -4.61 8.60
N LEU A 710 -14.63 -4.37 9.89
CA LEU A 710 -13.38 -4.83 10.52
C LEU A 710 -13.29 -6.36 10.52
N THR A 711 -14.39 -7.07 10.72
CA THR A 711 -14.43 -8.54 10.61
C THR A 711 -14.06 -9.00 9.21
N ALA A 712 -14.61 -8.35 8.17
CA ALA A 712 -14.29 -8.67 6.78
C ALA A 712 -12.82 -8.36 6.42
N ASP A 713 -12.26 -7.24 6.90
CA ASP A 713 -10.85 -6.88 6.69
C ASP A 713 -9.90 -7.87 7.38
N LEU A 714 -10.32 -8.38 8.55
CA LEU A 714 -9.63 -9.44 9.25
C LEU A 714 -9.66 -10.71 8.40
N ASP A 715 -10.85 -11.21 8.04
CA ASP A 715 -11.03 -12.49 7.33
C ASP A 715 -10.35 -12.53 5.95
N SER A 716 -10.27 -11.38 5.27
CA SER A 716 -9.53 -11.23 4.02
C SER A 716 -8.00 -11.24 4.20
N GLY A 717 -7.50 -10.96 5.42
CA GLY A 717 -6.07 -10.87 5.72
C GLY A 717 -5.38 -9.66 5.08
N ASN A 718 -6.16 -8.60 4.81
CA ASN A 718 -5.70 -7.39 4.13
C ASN A 718 -5.13 -6.31 5.07
N LEU A 719 -5.42 -6.42 6.37
CA LEU A 719 -4.78 -5.59 7.39
C LEU A 719 -3.34 -6.05 7.64
N GLU A 720 -2.39 -5.17 7.33
CA GLU A 720 -0.98 -5.33 7.72
C GLU A 720 -0.83 -5.05 9.23
N ALA A 721 0.03 -5.82 9.89
CA ALA A 721 0.34 -5.60 11.30
C ALA A 721 1.12 -4.30 11.48
N LEU A 722 0.83 -3.58 12.56
CA LEU A 722 1.48 -2.30 12.89
C LEU A 722 2.07 -2.41 14.29
N GLY A 723 3.32 -1.97 14.47
CA GLY A 723 3.90 -1.76 15.79
C GLY A 723 3.35 -0.49 16.46
N LEU A 724 3.57 -0.34 17.77
CA LEU A 724 3.17 0.82 18.55
C LEU A 724 3.94 2.09 18.13
N GLU A 725 5.18 1.92 17.66
CA GLU A 725 6.04 3.00 17.15
C GLU A 725 6.13 2.98 15.61
N PRO A 726 5.13 3.55 14.89
CA PRO A 726 5.18 3.59 13.43
C PRO A 726 6.40 4.36 12.95
N GLY A 727 7.14 3.78 12.00
CA GLY A 727 8.32 4.40 11.40
C GLY A 727 9.66 4.03 12.06
N ARG A 728 9.68 3.13 13.05
CA ARG A 728 10.92 2.53 13.58
C ARG A 728 11.72 1.91 12.42
N ARG A 729 12.94 2.43 12.20
CA ARG A 729 13.81 1.98 11.08
C ARG A 729 14.63 0.74 11.42
N ASP A 730 14.89 0.52 12.70
CA ASP A 730 15.72 -0.58 13.18
C ASP A 730 14.89 -1.79 13.59
N VAL A 731 14.32 -2.45 12.59
CA VAL A 731 13.44 -3.61 12.71
C VAL A 731 13.77 -4.67 11.66
N VAL A 732 13.62 -5.94 12.00
CA VAL A 732 13.74 -7.04 11.04
C VAL A 732 12.53 -7.00 10.11
N ARG A 733 12.77 -6.88 8.80
CA ARG A 733 11.67 -6.89 7.84
C ARG A 733 11.35 -8.32 7.43
N LEU A 734 10.09 -8.72 7.53
CA LEU A 734 9.60 -10.05 7.16
C LEU A 734 8.46 -9.91 6.16
N MET A 735 8.58 -10.50 4.97
CA MET A 735 7.55 -10.35 3.94
C MET A 735 7.55 -11.46 2.90
N ASN A 736 6.48 -11.54 2.12
CA ASN A 736 6.49 -12.38 0.93
C ASN A 736 7.37 -11.77 -0.18
N LEU A 737 7.87 -12.64 -1.07
CA LEU A 737 8.79 -12.27 -2.14
C LEU A 737 8.29 -11.17 -3.09
N HIS A 738 6.99 -11.12 -3.40
CA HIS A 738 6.44 -10.08 -4.29
C HIS A 738 6.58 -8.68 -3.67
N LYS A 739 6.32 -8.55 -2.36
CA LYS A 739 6.48 -7.29 -1.61
C LYS A 739 7.94 -6.85 -1.47
N ALA A 740 8.90 -7.76 -1.69
CA ALA A 740 10.33 -7.47 -1.57
C ALA A 740 10.94 -6.76 -2.78
N LYS A 741 10.20 -6.63 -3.90
CA LYS A 741 10.70 -5.92 -5.08
C LYS A 741 11.03 -4.47 -4.75
N GLY A 742 12.16 -3.99 -5.25
CA GLY A 742 12.70 -2.66 -4.92
C GLY A 742 13.39 -2.56 -3.56
N LEU A 743 13.12 -3.47 -2.62
CA LEU A 743 13.80 -3.52 -1.32
C LEU A 743 15.15 -4.21 -1.41
N GLU A 744 15.98 -4.01 -0.39
CA GLU A 744 17.33 -4.55 -0.28
C GLU A 744 17.75 -4.57 1.20
N ALA A 745 18.62 -5.50 1.58
CA ALA A 745 19.17 -5.57 2.93
C ALA A 745 20.60 -6.13 2.91
N PRO A 746 21.47 -5.75 3.88
CA PRO A 746 22.75 -6.38 4.10
C PRO A 746 22.69 -7.91 4.14
N VAL A 747 21.76 -8.46 4.94
CA VAL A 747 21.56 -9.89 5.09
C VAL A 747 20.12 -10.26 4.71
N VAL A 748 19.98 -11.23 3.80
CA VAL A 748 18.67 -11.70 3.33
C VAL A 748 18.53 -13.20 3.57
N PHE A 749 17.43 -13.62 4.18
CA PHE A 749 17.05 -15.03 4.33
C PHE A 749 15.99 -15.41 3.30
N LEU A 750 16.24 -16.46 2.52
CA LEU A 750 15.22 -17.16 1.74
C LEU A 750 14.68 -18.30 2.60
N ALA A 751 13.62 -18.01 3.34
CA ALA A 751 13.03 -18.89 4.33
C ALA A 751 11.87 -19.70 3.76
N ASP A 752 11.36 -20.63 4.56
CA ASP A 752 10.22 -21.50 4.28
C ASP A 752 10.46 -22.43 3.08
N PRO A 753 11.45 -23.34 3.17
CA PRO A 753 11.87 -24.22 2.07
C PRO A 753 10.80 -25.24 1.67
N CYS A 754 9.69 -25.31 2.41
CA CYS A 754 8.64 -26.31 2.28
C CYS A 754 7.33 -25.78 1.69
N SER A 755 7.20 -24.47 1.46
CA SER A 755 5.92 -23.83 1.12
C SER A 755 5.89 -23.21 -0.27
N GLY A 756 6.09 -24.05 -1.28
CA GLY A 756 5.78 -23.70 -2.66
C GLY A 756 4.28 -23.82 -2.96
N SER A 757 3.86 -23.22 -4.07
CA SER A 757 2.57 -23.50 -4.70
C SER A 757 2.85 -24.14 -6.05
N PRO A 758 2.16 -25.23 -6.45
CA PRO A 758 2.22 -25.67 -7.83
C PRO A 758 1.72 -24.56 -8.75
N GLU A 759 2.29 -24.46 -9.95
CA GLU A 759 1.79 -23.57 -10.98
C GLU A 759 0.39 -24.03 -11.38
N ARG A 760 -0.56 -23.09 -11.34
CA ARG A 760 -1.95 -23.35 -11.70
C ARG A 760 -2.38 -22.35 -12.75
N VAL A 761 -2.94 -22.88 -13.84
CA VAL A 761 -3.49 -22.07 -14.91
C VAL A 761 -5.01 -22.01 -14.75
N ASP A 762 -5.51 -20.81 -14.46
CA ASP A 762 -6.95 -20.53 -14.36
C ASP A 762 -7.49 -19.80 -15.60
N ILE A 763 -6.65 -18.98 -16.23
CA ILE A 763 -7.01 -18.13 -17.36
C ILE A 763 -5.80 -17.94 -18.28
N ARG A 764 -6.03 -17.86 -19.58
CA ARG A 764 -5.07 -17.42 -20.60
C ARG A 764 -5.67 -16.26 -21.35
N ILE A 765 -4.89 -15.20 -21.54
CA ILE A 765 -5.27 -14.05 -22.36
C ILE A 765 -4.30 -13.92 -23.51
N THR A 766 -4.78 -13.98 -24.74
CA THR A 766 -4.00 -13.69 -25.95
C THR A 766 -4.29 -12.26 -26.40
N ARG A 767 -3.31 -11.61 -27.00
CA ARG A 767 -3.40 -10.20 -27.41
C ARG A 767 -3.02 -10.08 -28.88
N GLU A 768 -3.99 -10.40 -29.73
CA GLU A 768 -3.82 -10.40 -31.18
C GLU A 768 -4.19 -9.03 -31.79
N THR A 769 -3.94 -8.85 -33.09
CA THR A 769 -4.33 -7.65 -33.84
C THR A 769 -5.83 -7.39 -33.79
N SER A 770 -6.64 -8.45 -33.75
CA SER A 770 -8.11 -8.43 -33.64
C SER A 770 -8.64 -7.99 -32.27
N GLY A 771 -7.76 -7.81 -31.28
CA GLY A 771 -8.12 -7.45 -29.90
C GLY A 771 -7.73 -8.54 -28.89
N PRO A 772 -7.83 -8.25 -27.58
CA PRO A 772 -7.51 -9.22 -26.54
C PRO A 772 -8.60 -10.28 -26.38
N GLN A 773 -8.22 -11.56 -26.38
CA GLN A 773 -9.10 -12.71 -26.21
C GLN A 773 -8.75 -13.50 -24.95
N GLY A 774 -9.77 -13.97 -24.23
CA GLY A 774 -9.65 -14.66 -22.95
C GLY A 774 -10.24 -16.07 -22.97
N TYR A 775 -9.55 -17.00 -22.31
CA TYR A 775 -9.93 -18.40 -22.17
C TYR A 775 -9.78 -18.78 -20.70
N LEU A 776 -10.82 -19.29 -20.03
CA LEU A 776 -10.75 -19.66 -18.61
C LEU A 776 -11.32 -21.05 -18.29
N SER A 777 -10.79 -21.70 -17.26
CA SER A 777 -11.41 -22.91 -16.69
C SER A 777 -12.34 -22.52 -15.53
N ILE A 778 -13.61 -22.94 -15.61
CA ILE A 778 -14.62 -22.70 -14.57
C ILE A 778 -14.68 -23.93 -13.67
N GLU A 779 -14.47 -23.72 -12.38
CA GLU A 779 -14.37 -24.79 -11.39
C GLU A 779 -15.20 -24.48 -10.14
N LYS A 780 -15.83 -25.50 -9.56
CA LYS A 780 -16.48 -25.42 -8.24
C LYS A 780 -15.64 -26.05 -7.15
N ARG A 781 -15.80 -25.56 -5.92
CA ARG A 781 -15.18 -26.15 -4.73
C ARG A 781 -15.98 -27.37 -4.28
N VAL A 782 -15.28 -28.42 -3.85
CA VAL A 782 -15.85 -29.68 -3.36
C VAL A 782 -15.16 -30.04 -2.04
N GLY A 783 -15.83 -29.75 -0.92
CA GLY A 783 -15.22 -29.81 0.41
C GLY A 783 -14.09 -28.79 0.61
N ASP A 784 -13.27 -28.98 1.65
CA ASP A 784 -12.26 -28.00 2.06
C ASP A 784 -11.07 -27.87 1.08
N TYR A 785 -10.81 -28.93 0.30
CA TYR A 785 -9.60 -29.02 -0.54
C TYR A 785 -9.86 -29.50 -1.97
N GLY A 786 -11.07 -29.97 -2.29
CA GLY A 786 -11.39 -30.47 -3.62
C GLY A 786 -11.83 -29.35 -4.57
N ARG A 787 -11.47 -29.49 -5.84
CA ARG A 787 -12.04 -28.68 -6.92
C ARG A 787 -12.50 -29.57 -8.06
N GLU A 788 -13.53 -29.12 -8.74
CA GLU A 788 -14.12 -29.81 -9.86
C GLU A 788 -14.31 -28.86 -11.03
N VAL A 789 -13.80 -29.25 -12.20
CA VAL A 789 -14.00 -28.53 -13.45
C VAL A 789 -15.45 -28.70 -13.93
N ILE A 790 -16.15 -27.57 -14.04
CA ILE A 790 -17.52 -27.47 -14.56
C ILE A 790 -17.50 -27.26 -16.07
N ALA A 791 -16.76 -26.25 -16.52
CA ALA A 791 -16.77 -25.79 -17.90
C ALA A 791 -15.39 -25.29 -18.35
N GLN A 792 -15.06 -25.50 -19.62
CA GLN A 792 -13.78 -25.13 -20.23
C GLN A 792 -13.97 -24.80 -21.71
N PRO A 793 -13.18 -23.87 -22.29
CA PRO A 793 -13.22 -23.55 -23.70
C PRO A 793 -12.68 -24.71 -24.55
N SER A 794 -12.99 -24.66 -25.85
CA SER A 794 -12.38 -25.55 -26.83
C SER A 794 -10.85 -25.46 -26.78
N ASN A 795 -10.15 -26.58 -26.87
CA ASN A 795 -8.69 -26.65 -26.81
C ASN A 795 -8.06 -26.01 -25.54
N TRP A 796 -8.77 -26.03 -24.39
CA TRP A 796 -8.24 -25.52 -23.12
C TRP A 796 -6.85 -26.06 -22.78
N LYS A 797 -6.58 -27.34 -23.06
CA LYS A 797 -5.25 -27.94 -22.82
C LYS A 797 -4.14 -27.18 -23.54
N GLY A 798 -4.32 -26.81 -24.81
CA GLY A 798 -3.32 -26.04 -25.55
C GLY A 798 -3.10 -24.64 -24.97
N HIS A 799 -4.18 -23.94 -24.60
CA HIS A 799 -4.10 -22.64 -23.93
C HIS A 799 -3.42 -22.74 -22.56
N ALA A 800 -3.73 -23.78 -21.80
CA ALA A 800 -3.15 -24.03 -20.48
C ALA A 800 -1.67 -24.39 -20.56
N ASP A 801 -1.27 -25.26 -21.51
CA ASP A 801 0.12 -25.65 -21.72
C ASP A 801 0.98 -24.43 -22.11
N GLN A 802 0.46 -23.51 -22.93
CA GLN A 802 1.14 -22.25 -23.26
C GLN A 802 1.29 -21.35 -22.04
N GLU A 803 0.21 -21.08 -21.30
CA GLU A 803 0.24 -20.22 -20.12
C GLU A 803 1.18 -20.77 -19.03
N LEU A 804 1.24 -22.09 -18.90
CA LEU A 804 2.12 -22.77 -17.96
C LEU A 804 3.60 -22.44 -18.21
N GLU A 805 4.02 -22.24 -19.46
CA GLU A 805 5.40 -21.82 -19.78
C GLU A 805 5.69 -20.40 -19.27
N TYR A 806 4.72 -19.48 -19.31
CA TYR A 806 4.87 -18.15 -18.71
C TYR A 806 4.96 -18.21 -17.19
N LEU A 807 4.15 -19.05 -16.54
CA LEU A 807 4.19 -19.23 -15.09
C LEU A 807 5.51 -19.84 -14.61
N LYS A 808 6.01 -20.87 -15.31
CA LYS A 808 7.34 -21.46 -15.02
C LYS A 808 8.47 -20.43 -15.19
N ALA A 809 8.39 -19.61 -16.24
CA ALA A 809 9.37 -18.55 -16.49
C ALA A 809 9.32 -17.43 -15.43
N GLU A 810 8.11 -17.04 -14.99
CA GLU A 810 7.92 -16.13 -13.86
C GLU A 810 8.52 -16.70 -12.56
N GLU A 811 8.36 -18.00 -12.29
CA GLU A 811 8.98 -18.63 -11.11
C GLU A 811 10.52 -18.57 -11.16
N GLY A 812 11.12 -18.70 -12.35
CA GLY A 812 12.55 -18.43 -12.56
C GLY A 812 12.94 -16.98 -12.24
N ARG A 813 12.15 -16.01 -12.72
CA ARG A 813 12.36 -14.57 -12.45
C ARG A 813 12.18 -14.22 -10.97
N LEU A 814 11.20 -14.81 -10.28
CA LEU A 814 10.99 -14.65 -8.85
C LEU A 814 12.25 -15.05 -8.05
N ARG A 815 12.87 -16.19 -8.39
CA ARG A 815 14.13 -16.62 -7.76
C ARG A 815 15.28 -15.64 -8.02
N TYR A 816 15.39 -15.09 -9.23
CA TYR A 816 16.34 -14.03 -9.54
C TYR A 816 16.10 -12.77 -8.69
N VAL A 817 14.83 -12.34 -8.55
CA VAL A 817 14.48 -11.22 -7.67
C VAL A 817 14.89 -11.51 -6.23
N ALA A 818 14.62 -12.71 -5.72
CA ALA A 818 14.95 -13.12 -4.36
C ALA A 818 16.46 -13.04 -4.08
N ALA A 819 17.28 -13.63 -4.96
CA ALA A 819 18.72 -13.66 -4.79
C ALA A 819 19.39 -12.28 -4.92
N THR A 820 18.80 -11.37 -5.72
CA THR A 820 19.32 -10.00 -5.94
C THR A 820 18.94 -8.98 -4.86
N ARG A 821 18.23 -9.40 -3.80
CA ARG A 821 17.90 -8.53 -2.65
C ARG A 821 19.08 -8.35 -1.67
N ALA A 822 19.99 -9.32 -1.63
CA ALA A 822 21.12 -9.33 -0.69
C ALA A 822 22.22 -8.37 -1.13
N LYS A 823 22.69 -7.52 -0.20
CA LYS A 823 23.88 -6.70 -0.42
C LYS A 823 25.15 -7.43 -0.04
N ASN A 824 25.18 -8.11 1.10
CA ASN A 824 26.40 -8.74 1.62
C ASN A 824 26.24 -10.26 1.69
N LEU A 825 25.20 -10.73 2.38
CA LEU A 825 25.00 -12.14 2.69
C LEU A 825 23.61 -12.61 2.25
N LEU A 826 23.56 -13.71 1.49
CA LEU A 826 22.32 -14.42 1.16
C LEU A 826 22.33 -15.76 1.90
N VAL A 827 21.32 -15.99 2.74
CA VAL A 827 21.13 -17.25 3.48
C VAL A 827 19.95 -17.98 2.87
N ILE A 828 20.15 -19.24 2.46
CA ILE A 828 19.10 -20.04 1.80
C ILE A 828 18.72 -21.21 2.69
N GLY A 829 17.44 -21.24 3.06
CA GLY A 829 16.80 -22.34 3.77
C GLY A 829 16.73 -23.61 2.93
N ARG A 830 17.07 -24.75 3.54
CA ARG A 830 17.14 -26.04 2.87
C ARG A 830 16.56 -27.15 3.75
N TYR A 831 15.77 -28.03 3.15
CA TYR A 831 15.28 -29.26 3.81
C TYR A 831 15.43 -30.44 2.84
N ARG A 832 16.05 -31.55 3.27
CA ARG A 832 16.32 -32.74 2.42
C ARG A 832 15.57 -34.00 2.88
N GLY A 833 14.58 -33.86 3.76
CA GLY A 833 13.81 -35.00 4.29
C GLY A 833 13.06 -35.81 3.22
N LYS A 834 12.83 -37.11 3.50
CA LYS A 834 12.23 -38.08 2.55
C LYS A 834 10.82 -37.68 2.05
N SER A 835 10.08 -36.90 2.82
CA SER A 835 8.76 -36.37 2.44
C SER A 835 8.81 -35.25 1.40
N LEU A 836 9.99 -34.65 1.13
CA LEU A 836 10.16 -33.54 0.19
C LEU A 836 9.98 -33.95 -1.28
N ALA A 837 10.15 -35.24 -1.62
CA ALA A 837 9.98 -35.71 -3.00
C ALA A 837 8.60 -35.38 -3.61
N LYS A 838 7.59 -35.09 -2.77
CA LYS A 838 6.23 -34.70 -3.17
C LYS A 838 5.84 -33.26 -2.83
N ALA A 839 6.64 -32.55 -2.01
CA ALA A 839 6.30 -31.20 -1.57
C ALA A 839 6.88 -30.14 -2.52
N PRO A 840 6.11 -29.13 -2.95
CA PRO A 840 6.64 -28.03 -3.75
C PRO A 840 7.60 -27.20 -2.89
N SER A 841 8.89 -27.22 -3.21
CA SER A 841 9.90 -26.38 -2.56
C SER A 841 10.25 -25.18 -3.45
N PRO A 842 10.11 -23.94 -2.95
CA PRO A 842 10.33 -22.73 -3.76
C PRO A 842 11.81 -22.56 -4.16
N TRP A 843 12.73 -23.05 -3.32
CA TRP A 843 14.18 -22.86 -3.46
C TRP A 843 14.91 -24.04 -4.11
N LYS A 844 14.17 -25.07 -4.55
CA LYS A 844 14.71 -26.35 -5.07
C LYS A 844 15.74 -26.19 -6.19
N LEU A 845 15.60 -25.21 -7.09
CA LEU A 845 16.58 -25.00 -8.17
C LEU A 845 17.96 -24.56 -7.65
N PHE A 846 18.03 -24.00 -6.44
CA PHE A 846 19.32 -23.66 -5.83
C PHE A 846 20.04 -24.89 -5.24
N ASP A 847 19.37 -26.04 -5.06
CA ASP A 847 19.95 -27.21 -4.38
C ASP A 847 21.25 -27.71 -5.02
N GLU A 848 21.37 -27.58 -6.35
CA GLU A 848 22.58 -27.97 -7.10
C GLU A 848 23.76 -27.02 -6.83
N PHE A 849 23.48 -25.74 -6.63
CA PHE A 849 24.46 -24.68 -6.33
C PHE A 849 24.75 -24.51 -4.84
N LEU A 850 24.07 -25.28 -3.97
CA LEU A 850 24.22 -25.26 -2.51
C LEU A 850 25.06 -26.45 -1.99
N ARG A 851 25.75 -27.21 -2.85
CA ARG A 851 26.55 -28.37 -2.41
C ARG A 851 27.82 -27.95 -1.66
N ASP A 852 28.52 -26.95 -2.18
CA ASP A 852 29.81 -26.47 -1.66
C ASP A 852 29.68 -25.15 -0.88
N VAL A 853 28.45 -24.74 -0.56
CA VAL A 853 28.16 -23.50 0.16
C VAL A 853 28.29 -23.75 1.67
N PRO A 854 29.04 -22.90 2.41
CA PRO A 854 29.24 -23.08 3.84
C PRO A 854 27.93 -22.94 4.63
N ALA A 855 27.84 -23.67 5.75
CA ALA A 855 26.72 -23.58 6.67
C ALA A 855 26.70 -22.23 7.39
N LEU A 856 25.51 -21.82 7.84
CA LEU A 856 25.37 -20.65 8.70
C LEU A 856 25.81 -20.98 10.13
N GLU A 857 26.87 -20.31 10.61
CA GLU A 857 27.42 -20.51 11.96
C GLU A 857 27.01 -19.38 12.91
N PHE A 858 26.57 -19.71 14.12
CA PHE A 858 26.26 -18.77 15.22
C PHE A 858 26.30 -19.44 16.59
N GLN A 859 26.35 -18.61 17.64
CA GLN A 859 26.28 -19.04 19.04
C GLN A 859 24.84 -18.91 19.52
N ASP A 860 24.32 -19.89 20.25
CA ASP A 860 22.95 -19.81 20.77
C ASP A 860 22.86 -18.69 21.83
N PRO A 861 22.03 -17.65 21.60
CA PRO A 861 21.87 -16.56 22.54
C PRO A 861 21.07 -17.02 23.77
N ALA A 862 21.26 -16.34 24.90
CA ALA A 862 20.41 -16.54 26.07
C ALA A 862 18.97 -16.13 25.74
N LEU A 863 18.01 -16.98 26.08
CA LEU A 863 16.58 -16.66 25.92
C LEU A 863 16.21 -15.48 26.83
N PRO A 864 15.36 -14.54 26.37
CA PRO A 864 14.78 -13.54 27.25
C PRO A 864 14.08 -14.24 28.42
N GLN A 865 14.31 -13.77 29.65
CA GLN A 865 13.56 -14.29 30.79
C GLN A 865 12.15 -13.71 30.78
N THR A 866 11.14 -14.57 30.80
CA THR A 866 9.76 -14.15 31.00
C THR A 866 9.65 -13.47 32.36
N PRO A 867 9.17 -12.22 32.45
CA PRO A 867 8.97 -11.58 33.73
C PRO A 867 7.97 -12.40 34.57
N PRO A 868 8.16 -12.48 35.90
CA PRO A 868 7.22 -13.18 36.76
C PRO A 868 5.81 -12.57 36.65
N PRO A 869 4.74 -13.37 36.84
CA PRO A 869 3.38 -12.84 36.83
C PRO A 869 3.23 -11.72 37.86
N PRO A 870 2.52 -10.63 37.53
CA PRO A 870 2.36 -9.49 38.43
C PRO A 870 1.57 -9.88 39.68
N ASP A 871 1.87 -9.25 40.82
CA ASP A 871 1.04 -9.37 42.03
C ASP A 871 -0.33 -8.71 41.78
N LEU A 872 -1.39 -9.51 41.77
CA LEU A 872 -2.77 -9.07 41.57
C LEU A 872 -3.53 -8.88 42.89
N SER A 873 -2.84 -8.86 44.03
CA SER A 873 -3.44 -8.62 45.35
C SER A 873 -4.19 -7.28 45.41
N PRO A 874 -5.23 -7.14 46.25
CA PRO A 874 -5.94 -5.87 46.41
C PRO A 874 -5.00 -4.70 46.77
N ALA A 875 -3.95 -4.98 47.56
CA ALA A 875 -2.93 -3.99 47.93
C ALA A 875 -2.10 -3.54 46.72
N ALA A 876 -1.61 -4.47 45.90
CA ALA A 876 -0.87 -4.16 44.69
C ALA A 876 -1.72 -3.39 43.67
N ARG A 877 -2.99 -3.76 43.49
CA ARG A 877 -3.94 -3.02 42.62
C ARG A 877 -4.14 -1.58 43.10
N SER A 878 -4.36 -1.38 44.40
CA SER A 878 -4.52 -0.04 44.96
C SER A 878 -3.26 0.79 44.79
N ALA A 879 -2.08 0.22 45.05
CA ALA A 879 -0.80 0.90 44.86
C ALA A 879 -0.57 1.26 43.38
N ALA A 880 -0.86 0.34 42.46
CA ALA A 880 -0.74 0.58 41.02
C ALA A 880 -1.73 1.65 40.52
N GLN A 881 -2.94 1.72 41.07
CA GLN A 881 -3.90 2.76 40.71
C GLN A 881 -3.44 4.15 41.19
N ILE A 882 -2.87 4.23 42.39
CA ILE A 882 -2.25 5.47 42.90
C ILE A 882 -1.06 5.88 42.01
N ASP A 883 -0.17 4.95 41.68
CA ASP A 883 0.97 5.21 40.80
C ASP A 883 0.52 5.63 39.39
N ARG A 884 -0.46 4.94 38.79
CA ARG A 884 -1.05 5.31 37.51
C ARG A 884 -1.62 6.72 37.56
N GLN A 885 -2.40 7.05 38.60
CA GLN A 885 -2.97 8.39 38.73
C GLN A 885 -1.87 9.44 38.90
N ALA A 886 -0.82 9.14 39.66
CA ALA A 886 0.33 10.04 39.82
C ALA A 886 1.06 10.27 38.48
N ARG A 887 1.34 9.21 37.72
CA ARG A 887 1.97 9.30 36.39
C ARG A 887 1.08 10.01 35.38
N PHE A 888 -0.23 9.74 35.40
CA PHE A 888 -1.19 10.44 34.55
C PHE A 888 -1.23 11.93 34.89
N THR A 889 -1.29 12.26 36.18
CA THR A 889 -1.26 13.65 36.65
C THR A 889 0.05 14.34 36.23
N ALA A 890 1.18 13.64 36.33
CA ALA A 890 2.48 14.15 35.88
C ALA A 890 2.54 14.32 34.35
N ALA A 891 1.99 13.39 33.58
CA ALA A 891 1.93 13.46 32.12
C ALA A 891 0.92 14.50 31.61
N ALA A 892 -0.10 14.81 32.40
CA ALA A 892 -1.08 15.86 32.13
C ALA A 892 -0.51 17.27 32.37
N VAL A 893 0.66 17.39 33.03
CA VAL A 893 1.38 18.66 33.11
C VAL A 893 1.90 19.00 31.71
N PRO A 894 1.51 20.15 31.13
CA PRO A 894 2.00 20.54 29.81
C PRO A 894 3.53 20.60 29.80
N SER A 895 4.16 19.95 28.82
CA SER A 895 5.62 19.98 28.64
C SER A 895 6.13 21.31 28.09
N TYR A 896 5.24 22.10 27.50
CA TYR A 896 5.48 23.46 27.05
C TYR A 896 4.21 24.31 27.19
N ALA A 897 4.39 25.63 27.31
CA ALA A 897 3.32 26.60 27.14
C ALA A 897 3.30 27.12 25.69
N VAL A 898 2.15 27.57 25.19
CA VAL A 898 2.05 28.33 23.94
C VAL A 898 1.61 29.74 24.30
N GLN A 899 2.38 30.73 23.86
CA GLN A 899 2.09 32.13 24.19
C GLN A 899 2.32 33.02 22.96
N ALA A 900 1.50 34.04 22.77
CA ALA A 900 1.72 35.04 21.73
C ALA A 900 2.68 36.12 22.23
N VAL A 901 3.54 36.65 21.36
CA VAL A 901 4.48 37.72 21.72
C VAL A 901 3.74 39.00 22.19
N THR A 902 2.54 39.24 21.66
CA THR A 902 1.67 40.35 22.07
C THR A 902 1.17 40.24 23.51
N GLU A 903 0.97 39.02 24.03
CA GLU A 903 0.52 38.77 25.41
C GLU A 903 1.59 39.13 26.45
N LEU A 904 2.88 39.12 26.08
CA LEU A 904 3.98 39.58 26.93
C LEU A 904 4.02 41.11 27.08
N SER A 905 3.20 41.83 26.31
CA SER A 905 3.20 43.30 26.22
C SER A 905 2.12 43.96 27.10
N GLU A 906 1.11 43.21 27.56
CA GLU A 906 0.02 43.75 28.38
C GLU A 906 0.31 43.59 29.89
N PRO A 907 0.10 44.60 30.74
CA PRO A 907 0.42 44.51 32.17
C PRO A 907 -0.51 43.52 32.89
N ALA A 908 0.05 42.38 33.28
CA ALA A 908 -0.22 41.46 34.42
C ALA A 908 -1.65 41.23 34.98
N GLN A 909 -2.73 41.82 34.46
CA GLN A 909 -4.10 41.67 34.98
C GLN A 909 -4.92 40.59 34.24
N ALA A 910 -4.35 39.90 33.24
CA ALA A 910 -5.04 38.84 32.49
C ALA A 910 -4.63 37.39 32.87
N ILE A 911 -3.80 37.19 33.91
CA ILE A 911 -3.28 35.84 34.29
C ILE A 911 -4.28 35.04 35.16
N ALA A 912 -5.53 35.51 35.32
CA ALA A 912 -6.58 34.74 36.00
C ALA A 912 -7.33 33.74 35.08
N GLY A 913 -6.92 33.62 33.82
CA GLY A 913 -7.64 32.85 32.80
C GLY A 913 -6.82 31.78 32.09
N LEU A 914 -5.87 31.12 32.76
CA LEU A 914 -5.27 29.88 32.23
C LEU A 914 -6.32 28.77 32.31
N ALA A 915 -7.23 28.75 31.34
CA ALA A 915 -8.15 27.65 31.12
C ALA A 915 -7.34 26.42 30.66
N ALA A 916 -7.62 25.29 31.30
CA ALA A 916 -7.10 23.97 30.95
C ALA A 916 -7.28 23.66 29.44
N PRO A 917 -6.36 22.90 28.81
CA PRO A 917 -6.47 22.55 27.40
C PRO A 917 -7.71 21.68 27.17
N GLY A 918 -8.63 22.12 26.30
CA GLY A 918 -9.77 21.31 25.87
C GLY A 918 -11.12 22.02 25.65
N LYS A 919 -11.26 23.34 25.86
CA LYS A 919 -12.48 24.06 25.45
C LYS A 919 -12.26 24.80 24.13
N PRO A 920 -13.18 24.70 23.15
CA PRO A 920 -13.16 25.58 21.99
C PRO A 920 -13.23 27.04 22.46
N PRO A 921 -12.59 27.98 21.74
CA PRO A 921 -12.57 29.38 22.14
C PRO A 921 -14.01 29.87 22.28
N ALA A 922 -14.35 30.37 23.48
CA ALA A 922 -15.66 30.96 23.71
C ALA A 922 -15.79 32.22 22.83
N PRO A 923 -16.98 32.50 22.27
CA PRO A 923 -17.21 33.73 21.53
C PRO A 923 -16.94 34.92 22.45
N GLU A 924 -16.05 35.81 22.02
CA GLU A 924 -15.62 36.97 22.80
C GLU A 924 -16.83 37.83 23.20
N SER A 925 -17.03 38.02 24.51
CA SER A 925 -17.92 39.07 25.00
C SER A 925 -17.24 40.44 24.89
N PRO A 926 -18.00 41.53 24.64
CA PRO A 926 -17.43 42.84 24.37
C PRO A 926 -16.73 43.39 25.62
N ARG A 927 -15.43 43.67 25.51
CA ARG A 927 -14.68 44.40 26.54
C ARG A 927 -15.23 45.82 26.69
N THR A 928 -15.94 46.08 27.78
CA THR A 928 -16.35 47.43 28.18
C THR A 928 -15.16 48.17 28.81
N GLY A 929 -14.59 49.13 28.07
CA GLY A 929 -13.63 50.08 28.62
C GLY A 929 -12.71 50.73 27.58
N ASN A 930 -13.03 51.97 27.18
CA ASN A 930 -12.15 52.95 26.50
C ASN A 930 -11.34 52.49 25.27
N ALA A 931 -11.96 51.77 24.33
CA ALA A 931 -11.33 51.45 23.04
C ALA A 931 -11.59 52.52 21.95
N SER A 932 -10.57 52.79 21.13
CA SER A 932 -10.64 53.59 19.90
C SER A 932 -11.86 53.20 19.04
N PRO A 933 -12.54 54.16 18.37
CA PRO A 933 -13.84 53.94 17.71
C PRO A 933 -13.91 52.92 16.56
N LYS A 934 -12.87 52.11 16.28
CA LYS A 934 -12.82 51.17 15.14
C LYS A 934 -12.38 49.72 15.42
N GLY A 935 -12.03 49.33 16.66
CA GLY A 935 -11.81 47.92 17.06
C GLY A 935 -10.65 47.15 16.38
N PRO A 936 -10.43 45.84 16.70
CA PRO A 936 -9.36 45.00 16.16
C PRO A 936 -9.48 44.71 14.65
N ALA A 937 -10.72 44.60 14.15
CA ALA A 937 -11.01 44.35 12.73
C ALA A 937 -10.44 45.45 11.82
N TRP A 938 -10.38 46.69 12.29
CA TRP A 938 -9.70 47.79 11.60
C TRP A 938 -8.19 47.55 11.46
N GLY A 939 -7.54 47.04 12.51
CA GLY A 939 -6.10 46.73 12.47
C GLY A 939 -5.79 45.65 11.45
N THR A 940 -6.55 44.55 11.47
CA THR A 940 -6.42 43.45 10.51
C THR A 940 -6.64 43.90 9.07
N LEU A 941 -7.61 44.78 8.81
CA LEU A 941 -7.85 45.33 7.47
C LEU A 941 -6.64 46.13 6.98
N ILE A 942 -6.12 47.04 7.80
CA ILE A 942 -4.97 47.88 7.43
C ILE A 942 -3.73 47.04 7.16
N HIS A 943 -3.43 46.05 8.01
CA HIS A 943 -2.29 45.13 7.85
C HIS A 943 -2.37 44.37 6.51
N LYS A 944 -3.53 43.75 6.21
CA LYS A 944 -3.74 43.06 4.92
C LYS A 944 -3.61 43.98 3.70
N MET A 945 -4.10 45.21 3.81
CA MET A 945 -3.97 46.19 2.73
C MET A 945 -2.51 46.62 2.52
N LEU A 946 -1.74 46.80 3.59
CA LEU A 946 -0.30 47.10 3.52
C LEU A 946 0.49 45.91 2.97
N GLU A 947 0.17 44.68 3.39
CA GLU A 947 0.80 43.47 2.85
C GLU A 947 0.62 43.39 1.32
N TYR A 948 -0.62 43.56 0.84
CA TYR A 948 -0.93 43.52 -0.58
C TYR A 948 -0.24 44.66 -1.35
N ALA A 949 -0.33 45.89 -0.83
CA ALA A 949 0.27 47.06 -1.47
C ALA A 949 1.80 46.98 -1.57
N MET A 950 2.48 46.29 -0.64
CA MET A 950 3.93 46.09 -0.71
C MET A 950 4.33 45.03 -1.74
N ARG A 951 3.48 44.02 -1.97
CA ARG A 951 3.75 42.93 -2.94
C ARG A 951 3.42 43.33 -4.39
N GLU A 952 2.48 44.24 -4.60
CA GLU A 952 2.01 44.61 -5.93
C GLU A 952 3.03 45.46 -6.70
N GLU A 953 3.49 45.00 -7.87
CA GLU A 953 4.50 45.68 -8.72
C GLU A 953 3.99 46.99 -9.37
N GLY A 954 2.68 47.17 -9.48
CA GLY A 954 2.04 48.34 -10.08
C GLY A 954 1.78 49.51 -9.12
N GLU A 955 1.54 50.70 -9.67
CA GLU A 955 1.15 51.87 -8.88
C GLU A 955 -0.27 51.69 -8.32
N MET A 956 -0.38 51.68 -6.98
CA MET A 956 -1.66 51.55 -6.29
C MET A 956 -2.42 52.88 -6.27
N THR A 957 -3.35 53.02 -7.21
CA THR A 957 -4.26 54.17 -7.30
C THR A 957 -5.28 54.19 -6.16
N ASP A 958 -5.85 55.36 -5.85
CA ASP A 958 -6.94 55.52 -4.85
C ASP A 958 -8.12 54.58 -5.11
N THR A 959 -8.46 54.37 -6.39
CA THR A 959 -9.53 53.45 -6.81
C THR A 959 -9.17 52.00 -6.51
N ALA A 960 -7.91 51.60 -6.71
CA ALA A 960 -7.42 50.26 -6.41
C ALA A 960 -7.40 49.98 -4.90
N LEU A 961 -6.91 50.92 -4.09
CA LEU A 961 -6.90 50.80 -2.62
C LEU A 961 -8.32 50.71 -2.03
N THR A 962 -9.25 51.51 -2.56
CA THR A 962 -10.65 51.47 -2.13
C THR A 962 -11.33 50.17 -2.55
N GLY A 963 -11.04 49.68 -3.77
CA GLY A 963 -11.51 48.38 -4.26
C GLY A 963 -10.99 47.21 -3.42
N LEU A 964 -9.70 47.23 -3.06
CA LEU A 964 -9.07 46.25 -2.19
C LEU A 964 -9.69 46.23 -0.80
N ALA A 965 -9.88 47.41 -0.18
CA ALA A 965 -10.55 47.52 1.10
C ALA A 965 -11.96 46.92 1.06
N SER A 966 -12.72 47.19 -0.01
CA SER A 966 -14.06 46.63 -0.22
C SER A 966 -14.04 45.11 -0.40
N PHE A 967 -13.03 44.57 -1.08
CA PHE A 967 -12.88 43.13 -1.28
C PHE A 967 -12.54 42.41 0.04
N LEU A 968 -11.57 42.94 0.79
CA LEU A 968 -11.12 42.34 2.06
C LEU A 968 -12.16 42.42 3.19
N THR A 969 -13.21 43.23 3.03
CA THR A 969 -14.30 43.40 4.00
C THR A 969 -15.66 42.89 3.50
N ALA A 970 -15.68 42.11 2.42
CA ALA A 970 -16.92 41.61 1.82
C ALA A 970 -17.84 40.91 2.86
N ASP A 971 -17.23 40.16 3.78
CA ASP A 971 -17.88 39.36 4.83
C ASP A 971 -18.00 40.08 6.19
N ASP A 972 -17.51 41.33 6.32
CA ASP A 972 -17.59 42.11 7.57
C ASP A 972 -18.36 43.44 7.36
N PRO A 973 -19.68 43.46 7.64
CA PRO A 973 -20.53 44.62 7.43
C PRO A 973 -20.12 45.86 8.26
N SER A 974 -19.37 45.67 9.35
CA SER A 974 -19.05 46.74 10.31
C SER A 974 -18.02 47.76 9.78
N LEU A 975 -17.19 47.37 8.82
CA LEU A 975 -16.10 48.20 8.28
C LEU A 975 -16.46 48.96 6.99
N ARG A 976 -17.64 48.72 6.40
CA ARG A 976 -18.07 49.34 5.14
C ARG A 976 -18.11 50.86 5.18
N GLY A 977 -18.42 51.46 6.33
CA GLY A 977 -18.42 52.92 6.52
C GLY A 977 -17.02 53.56 6.61
N HIS A 978 -15.96 52.75 6.68
CA HIS A 978 -14.59 53.20 6.94
C HIS A 978 -13.60 52.83 5.83
N LEU A 979 -14.06 52.35 4.67
CA LEU A 979 -13.18 51.93 3.56
C LEU A 979 -12.34 53.09 3.01
N ALA A 980 -12.94 54.27 2.85
CA ALA A 980 -12.24 55.47 2.42
C ALA A 980 -11.16 55.90 3.42
N ASP A 981 -11.46 55.80 4.72
CA ASP A 981 -10.49 56.08 5.78
C ASP A 981 -9.33 55.07 5.77
N ALA A 982 -9.62 53.79 5.49
CA ALA A 982 -8.61 52.73 5.42
C ALA A 982 -7.67 52.94 4.23
N ALA A 983 -8.23 53.24 3.05
CA ALA A 983 -7.46 53.59 1.87
C ALA A 983 -6.60 54.84 2.09
N ALA A 984 -7.14 55.88 2.73
CA ALA A 984 -6.39 57.08 3.08
C ALA A 984 -5.24 56.82 4.06
N ALA A 985 -5.45 55.96 5.06
CA ALA A 985 -4.44 55.58 6.03
C ALA A 985 -3.30 54.79 5.37
N VAL A 986 -3.62 53.78 4.54
CA VAL A 986 -2.63 52.98 3.81
C VAL A 986 -1.83 53.85 2.85
N ARG A 987 -2.48 54.74 2.10
CA ARG A 987 -1.80 55.71 1.23
C ARG A 987 -0.83 56.60 2.00
N SER A 988 -1.21 57.04 3.20
CA SER A 988 -0.32 57.83 4.04
C SER A 988 0.95 57.06 4.42
N VAL A 989 0.83 55.77 4.76
CA VAL A 989 1.98 54.90 5.07
C VAL A 989 2.82 54.66 3.81
N MET A 990 2.20 54.46 2.65
CA MET A 990 2.91 54.31 1.37
C MET A 990 3.76 55.52 1.00
N ALA A 991 3.33 56.73 1.41
CA ALA A 991 4.08 57.96 1.22
C ALA A 991 5.21 58.16 2.25
N SER A 992 5.34 57.28 3.25
CA SER A 992 6.36 57.41 4.30
C SER A 992 7.77 57.04 3.80
N GLU A 993 8.79 57.65 4.41
CA GLU A 993 10.19 57.34 4.09
C GLU A 993 10.51 55.84 4.30
N VAL A 994 9.99 55.25 5.36
CA VAL A 994 10.21 53.84 5.70
C VAL A 994 9.65 52.91 4.63
N TRP A 995 8.45 53.19 4.13
CA TRP A 995 7.85 52.43 3.06
C TRP A 995 8.65 52.52 1.76
N GLN A 996 9.06 53.72 1.37
CA GLN A 996 9.84 53.93 0.15
C GLN A 996 11.19 53.21 0.22
N ARG A 997 11.86 53.24 1.38
CA ARG A 997 13.09 52.48 1.60
C ARG A 997 12.88 50.98 1.51
N ALA A 998 11.84 50.45 2.16
CA ALA A 998 11.51 49.03 2.10
C ALA A 998 11.25 48.58 0.65
N ARG A 999 10.50 49.38 -0.13
CA ARG A 999 10.21 49.09 -1.54
C ARG A 999 11.45 49.11 -2.44
N SER A 1000 12.43 49.95 -2.12
CA SER A 1000 13.70 50.06 -2.85
C SER A 1000 14.78 49.07 -2.40
N SER A 1001 14.53 48.30 -1.33
CA SER A 1001 15.51 47.36 -0.78
C SER A 1001 15.68 46.13 -1.67
N SER A 1002 16.84 45.48 -1.60
CA SER A 1002 17.10 44.24 -2.34
C SER A 1002 16.27 43.06 -1.85
N GLU A 1003 15.87 43.07 -0.57
CA GLU A 1003 15.08 42.02 0.07
C GLU A 1003 14.11 42.65 1.07
N CYS A 1004 12.82 42.35 0.92
CA CYS A 1004 11.73 42.86 1.74
C CYS A 1004 10.69 41.75 1.96
N HIS A 1005 10.30 41.54 3.21
CA HIS A 1005 9.30 40.57 3.60
C HIS A 1005 8.21 41.23 4.44
N THR A 1006 6.96 40.83 4.21
CA THR A 1006 5.77 41.31 4.92
C THR A 1006 5.04 40.15 5.58
N GLU A 1007 4.45 40.42 6.74
CA GLU A 1007 3.63 39.47 7.52
C GLU A 1007 4.38 38.14 7.73
N VAL A 1008 5.61 38.20 8.26
CA VAL A 1008 6.44 36.99 8.44
C VAL A 1008 6.04 36.28 9.75
N PRO A 1009 5.34 35.13 9.69
CA PRO A 1009 4.98 34.41 10.89
C PRO A 1009 6.20 33.70 11.46
N PHE A 1010 6.21 33.57 12.78
CA PHE A 1010 7.22 32.77 13.45
C PHE A 1010 6.72 32.00 14.64
N THR A 1011 7.46 30.92 14.94
CA THR A 1011 7.34 30.19 16.20
C THR A 1011 8.75 29.81 16.66
N ILE A 1012 9.05 30.08 17.92
CA ILE A 1012 10.33 29.75 18.55
C ILE A 1012 10.12 29.18 19.94
N GLU A 1013 10.90 28.15 20.27
CA GLU A 1013 10.99 27.62 21.62
C GLU A 1013 11.95 28.47 22.45
N VAL A 1014 11.47 29.03 23.55
CA VAL A 1014 12.26 29.86 24.48
C VAL A 1014 12.16 29.26 25.89
N PRO A 1015 13.26 29.23 26.67
CA PRO A 1015 13.17 28.89 28.09
C PRO A 1015 12.20 29.84 28.81
N THR A 1016 11.22 29.30 29.52
CA THR A 1016 10.14 30.11 30.12
C THR A 1016 10.67 31.11 31.16
N ASN A 1017 11.78 30.79 31.83
CA ASN A 1017 12.45 31.69 32.77
C ASN A 1017 13.11 32.93 32.13
N GLU A 1018 13.30 32.94 30.81
CA GLU A 1018 13.77 34.12 30.06
C GLU A 1018 12.61 35.09 29.73
N LEU A 1019 11.35 34.70 29.98
CA LEU A 1019 10.17 35.51 29.66
C LEU A 1019 9.68 36.30 30.89
N PRO A 1020 9.29 37.57 30.71
CA PRO A 1020 8.77 38.38 31.80
C PRO A 1020 7.38 37.91 32.24
N GLY A 1021 7.11 37.97 33.55
CA GLY A 1021 5.75 37.79 34.11
C GLY A 1021 5.25 36.35 34.19
N GLN A 1022 6.11 35.34 34.05
CA GLN A 1022 5.71 33.94 34.07
C GLN A 1022 5.37 33.43 35.48
N PRO A 1023 4.33 32.60 35.65
CA PRO A 1023 4.00 32.01 36.93
C PRO A 1023 5.07 30.99 37.37
N PRO A 1024 5.24 30.75 38.69
CA PRO A 1024 6.21 29.79 39.22
C PRO A 1024 6.01 28.36 38.70
N ASP A 1025 4.76 28.02 38.38
CA ASP A 1025 4.35 26.68 37.94
C ASP A 1025 4.26 26.55 36.41
N ALA A 1026 4.83 27.49 35.65
CA ALA A 1026 4.84 27.42 34.19
C ALA A 1026 5.71 26.26 33.67
N PRO A 1027 5.36 25.65 32.53
CA PRO A 1027 6.23 24.68 31.85
C PRO A 1027 7.63 25.25 31.62
N PRO A 1028 8.69 24.42 31.60
CA PRO A 1028 10.07 24.90 31.47
C PRO A 1028 10.37 25.57 30.13
N ARG A 1029 9.54 25.32 29.12
CA ARG A 1029 9.69 25.81 27.75
C ARG A 1029 8.39 26.45 27.29
N THR A 1030 8.49 27.53 26.54
CA THR A 1030 7.35 28.23 25.94
C THR A 1030 7.58 28.34 24.44
N LEU A 1031 6.60 27.87 23.66
CA LEU A 1031 6.51 28.15 22.22
C LEU A 1031 5.92 29.55 22.06
N LEU A 1032 6.80 30.51 21.77
CA LEU A 1032 6.42 31.86 21.44
C LEU A 1032 6.12 31.97 19.96
N HIS A 1033 4.96 32.52 19.63
CA HIS A 1033 4.58 32.80 18.25
C HIS A 1033 4.22 34.27 18.06
N GLY A 1034 4.50 34.78 16.86
CA GLY A 1034 4.25 36.17 16.49
C GLY A 1034 4.33 36.34 14.98
N VAL A 1035 3.98 37.54 14.53
CA VAL A 1035 4.09 37.93 13.12
C VAL A 1035 4.85 39.25 13.06
N ILE A 1036 5.87 39.31 12.21
CA ILE A 1036 6.64 40.52 11.93
C ILE A 1036 5.98 41.22 10.73
N ASP A 1037 5.38 42.39 10.97
CA ASP A 1037 4.59 43.06 9.92
C ASP A 1037 5.43 43.44 8.69
N LEU A 1038 6.63 44.01 8.89
CA LEU A 1038 7.55 44.37 7.81
C LEU A 1038 9.02 44.22 8.25
N VAL A 1039 9.84 43.61 7.40
CA VAL A 1039 11.29 43.53 7.57
C VAL A 1039 12.00 43.62 6.23
N TYR A 1040 13.04 44.44 6.13
CA TYR A 1040 13.76 44.68 4.89
C TYR A 1040 15.24 44.95 5.10
N ARG A 1041 16.03 44.74 4.04
CA ARG A 1041 17.49 44.79 4.07
C ARG A 1041 18.03 46.20 3.80
N VAL A 1042 19.03 46.62 4.58
CA VAL A 1042 19.74 47.90 4.43
C VAL A 1042 21.26 47.72 4.53
N GLU A 1043 22.03 48.74 4.14
CA GLU A 1043 23.47 48.75 4.39
C GLU A 1043 23.76 48.70 5.90
N GLY A 1044 24.29 47.56 6.37
CA GLY A 1044 24.62 47.32 7.78
C GLY A 1044 23.68 46.39 8.55
N GLY A 1045 22.69 45.77 7.89
CA GLY A 1045 21.85 44.72 8.49
C GLY A 1045 20.40 44.77 8.04
N TRP A 1046 19.49 44.35 8.93
CA TRP A 1046 18.05 44.33 8.70
C TRP A 1046 17.32 45.42 9.50
N GLU A 1047 16.20 45.92 8.99
CA GLU A 1047 15.31 46.79 9.75
C GLU A 1047 13.93 46.18 9.88
N ILE A 1048 13.39 46.21 11.11
CA ILE A 1048 12.08 45.66 11.46
C ILE A 1048 11.09 46.79 11.79
N ILE A 1049 9.88 46.68 11.28
CA ILE A 1049 8.77 47.61 11.50
C ILE A 1049 7.53 46.82 11.94
N ASP A 1050 6.90 47.28 13.02
CA ASP A 1050 5.57 46.85 13.47
C ASP A 1050 4.60 48.04 13.36
N TYR A 1051 3.46 47.82 12.69
CA TYR A 1051 2.47 48.85 12.41
C TYR A 1051 1.43 48.92 13.55
N LYS A 1052 1.27 50.10 14.15
CA LYS A 1052 0.19 50.36 15.12
C LYS A 1052 -0.89 51.24 14.50
N THR A 1053 -2.11 50.73 14.49
CA THR A 1053 -3.27 51.27 13.74
C THR A 1053 -4.25 52.05 14.62
N ASP A 1054 -4.14 51.92 15.94
CA ASP A 1054 -5.07 52.38 16.97
C ASP A 1054 -4.57 53.60 17.76
N LYS A 1055 -3.28 53.93 17.72
CA LYS A 1055 -2.65 54.99 18.54
C LYS A 1055 -2.33 56.28 17.78
N ASP A 1056 -2.52 57.42 18.45
CA ASP A 1056 -2.21 58.77 17.97
C ASP A 1056 -0.87 59.30 18.55
N THR A 1057 -0.51 60.53 18.20
CA THR A 1057 0.75 61.18 18.65
C THR A 1057 0.81 61.46 20.15
N GLU A 1058 -0.31 61.46 20.88
CA GLU A 1058 -0.32 61.62 22.34
C GLU A 1058 0.05 60.32 23.07
N GLY A 1059 -0.27 59.17 22.49
CA GLY A 1059 0.19 57.85 22.94
C GLY A 1059 1.72 57.68 22.98
N LEU A 1060 2.47 58.48 22.19
CA LEU A 1060 3.94 58.46 22.08
C LEU A 1060 4.68 58.62 23.41
N ARG A 1061 4.09 59.32 24.38
CA ARG A 1061 4.74 59.57 25.68
C ARG A 1061 4.69 58.37 26.64
N LYS A 1062 3.81 57.38 26.40
CA LYS A 1062 3.66 56.17 27.22
C LYS A 1062 4.16 54.88 26.54
N LEU A 1063 4.52 54.96 25.26
CA LEU A 1063 4.82 53.84 24.36
C LEU A 1063 6.17 53.07 24.51
N PRO A 1064 7.26 53.56 25.16
CA PRO A 1064 8.55 52.88 25.00
C PRO A 1064 8.75 51.54 25.73
N ALA A 1065 8.10 51.25 26.86
CA ALA A 1065 8.52 50.11 27.70
C ALA A 1065 7.96 48.75 27.23
N GLU A 1066 6.68 48.68 26.89
CA GLU A 1066 5.96 47.42 26.59
C GLU A 1066 6.33 46.85 25.21
N HIS A 1067 6.37 47.72 24.19
CA HIS A 1067 6.70 47.30 22.81
C HIS A 1067 8.20 47.10 22.55
N ARG A 1068 9.08 47.50 23.49
CA ARG A 1068 10.52 47.15 23.43
C ARG A 1068 10.74 45.65 23.56
N VAL A 1069 9.93 44.98 24.38
CA VAL A 1069 10.02 43.52 24.56
C VAL A 1069 9.63 42.81 23.26
N GLN A 1070 8.51 43.21 22.66
CA GLN A 1070 8.02 42.67 21.38
C GLN A 1070 9.06 42.84 20.25
N LEU A 1071 9.52 44.07 20.00
CA LEU A 1071 10.51 44.34 18.94
C LEU A 1071 11.90 43.76 19.24
N GLY A 1072 12.26 43.63 20.52
CA GLY A 1072 13.46 42.93 20.96
C GLY A 1072 13.43 41.45 20.58
N LEU A 1073 12.29 40.79 20.82
CA LEU A 1073 12.08 39.38 20.44
C LEU A 1073 12.07 39.20 18.92
N TYR A 1074 11.41 40.09 18.18
CA TYR A 1074 11.41 40.05 16.71
C TYR A 1074 12.83 40.15 16.16
N SER A 1075 13.64 41.03 16.73
CA SER A 1075 15.02 41.22 16.29
C SER A 1075 15.92 40.05 16.63
N ARG A 1076 15.82 39.50 17.86
CA ARG A 1076 16.56 38.30 18.27
C ARG A 1076 16.22 37.11 17.37
N TYR A 1077 14.93 36.95 17.04
CA TYR A 1077 14.45 35.88 16.17
C TYR A 1077 14.97 36.02 14.73
N TRP A 1078 14.81 37.22 14.15
CA TRP A 1078 15.26 37.48 12.79
C TRP A 1078 16.76 37.23 12.63
N THR A 1079 17.57 37.68 13.60
CA THR A 1079 19.01 37.41 13.62
C THR A 1079 19.33 35.93 13.76
N ALA A 1080 18.57 35.16 14.54
CA ALA A 1080 18.78 33.73 14.68
C ALA A 1080 18.54 32.95 13.38
N ILE A 1081 17.56 33.35 12.56
CA ILE A 1081 17.28 32.71 11.26
C ILE A 1081 18.29 33.12 10.20
N THR A 1082 18.46 34.44 10.04
CA THR A 1082 19.23 34.99 8.93
C THR A 1082 20.73 34.88 9.17
N GLY A 1083 21.16 34.73 10.44
CA GLY A 1083 22.56 34.87 10.83
C GLY A 1083 23.08 36.31 10.77
N GLU A 1084 22.21 37.28 10.46
CA GLU A 1084 22.57 38.68 10.23
C GLU A 1084 21.95 39.59 11.30
N ALA A 1085 22.65 40.66 11.66
CA ALA A 1085 22.20 41.58 12.71
C ALA A 1085 21.02 42.45 12.24
N VAL A 1086 20.04 42.67 13.13
CA VAL A 1086 19.02 43.71 12.95
C VAL A 1086 19.62 45.06 13.36
N ALA A 1087 19.78 45.96 12.40
CA ALA A 1087 20.35 47.28 12.57
C ALA A 1087 19.43 48.20 13.39
N ARG A 1088 18.11 48.18 13.12
CA ARG A 1088 17.11 48.98 13.84
C ARG A 1088 15.75 48.28 13.88
N ALA A 1089 15.00 48.49 14.95
CA ALA A 1089 13.59 48.11 15.04
C ALA A 1089 12.76 49.33 15.41
N GLY A 1090 11.58 49.47 14.80
CA GLY A 1090 10.73 50.64 14.98
C GLY A 1090 9.24 50.33 14.93
N LEU A 1091 8.45 51.26 15.46
CA LEU A 1091 6.99 51.24 15.39
C LEU A 1091 6.53 52.28 14.38
N ALA A 1092 5.71 51.87 13.41
CA ALA A 1092 5.09 52.77 12.45
C ALA A 1092 3.65 53.09 12.90
N LEU A 1093 3.41 54.34 13.33
CA LEU A 1093 2.09 54.82 13.71
C LEU A 1093 1.30 55.21 12.47
N VAL A 1094 0.38 54.34 12.05
CA VAL A 1094 -0.34 54.47 10.77
C VAL A 1094 -1.13 55.78 10.67
N ARG A 1095 -1.82 56.19 11.74
CA ARG A 1095 -2.64 57.42 11.75
C ARG A 1095 -1.83 58.71 11.79
N ALA A 1096 -0.63 58.65 12.38
CA ALA A 1096 0.25 59.81 12.56
C ALA A 1096 1.30 59.96 11.46
N ASN A 1097 1.39 58.97 10.55
CA ASN A 1097 2.44 58.82 9.55
C ASN A 1097 3.85 59.06 10.11
N LYS A 1098 4.12 58.47 11.28
CA LYS A 1098 5.37 58.69 12.00
C LYS A 1098 5.95 57.36 12.44
N THR A 1099 7.22 57.16 12.12
CA THR A 1099 7.99 56.01 12.62
C THR A 1099 8.81 56.41 13.84
N VAL A 1100 8.74 55.59 14.87
CA VAL A 1100 9.53 55.71 16.09
C VAL A 1100 10.53 54.59 16.11
N TRP A 1101 11.81 54.94 15.96
CA TRP A 1101 12.90 53.98 16.10
C TRP A 1101 13.26 53.80 17.57
N LEU A 1102 13.42 52.55 18.00
CA LEU A 1102 13.92 52.25 19.33
C LEU A 1102 15.44 52.29 19.33
N SER A 1103 16.02 53.14 20.19
CA SER A 1103 17.45 53.08 20.49
C SER A 1103 17.72 51.84 21.35
N TYR A 1104 18.37 50.84 20.75
CA TYR A 1104 18.90 49.71 21.50
C TYR A 1104 19.94 50.21 22.51
N TYR A 1105 19.67 50.03 23.81
CA TYR A 1105 20.75 49.99 24.78
C TYR A 1105 21.60 48.77 24.43
N ARG A 1106 22.81 49.01 23.91
CA ARG A 1106 23.87 48.01 23.86
C ARG A 1106 24.34 47.76 25.29
N GLU A 1107 23.66 46.91 26.06
CA GLU A 1107 24.25 46.31 27.27
C GLU A 1107 23.82 44.84 27.43
N HIS A 1108 24.86 44.00 27.44
CA HIS A 1108 25.01 42.59 27.86
C HIS A 1108 24.38 41.46 27.03
#